data_AF-A0A2V9Q6Z1-F1
#
_entry.id   AF-A0A2V9Q6Z1-F1
#
_cell.length_a   1.000
_cell.length_b   1.000
_cell.length_c   1.000
_cell.angle_alpha   90.00
_cell.angle_beta   90.00
_cell.angle_gamma   90.00
#
_symmetry.space_group_name_H-M   'P 1'
#
loop_
_entity.id
_entity.type
_entity.pdbx_description
1 polymer ?
#
loop_
_entity_poly.entity_id
_entity_poly.type
_entity_poly.pdbx_seq_one_letter_code
_entity_poly.pdbx_strand_id
1 'polypeptide(L)'
;MPLHIYTPYKRVNPALIVVLFMFAIGSALTASAQQSPPLKIFKNYFVTGDYVVAGWVENSSTNGLATGIITVPDCRQAQYMGITCPPSPVQVGADIVSAYLYWGTVEGSQSLFAGQQAFFNGYKIVGDVLGNPNAPTSWSAGGCTGSSTGSKTMRFYRADVRPYLPLDLTSSSPTFGALVANGAVPVKIADSGSNGNTQPNALGATLVIVYRVLSPHVPLTAVVLYDGSYAPSNGQPTMTQTLAGFYEPGIPAAVNNPNAKLTHIVANGQANKGENLYFGANPNALNQLGSLYTATLGLNAPPFPGVYGAWDNPTWSVGQFVNGSLNAFDTSETTSVTPTSTNSGCVNWGAIVFSTTVQDTDGDGLLDTWENNKGYTDEVSGNPIALPLADPFKKDLFVQIDYLALRDANNNILHSHLPKQAALDAVGDAFGAAGKNINLHFDLPSSIYSGDQYVVSTGHGGNEISESALVCTDPAQPGPGQLCAFPNQPAVSWKGGLLAVQNGVLAFQNGVGAFQAGRTQSYHYALFGHSMGEPRSYWSTVGSAYATNDPQDLASSMPQLVSVVVLNNTATVKIKSPSLVNGVQPLNSPLVVKPGDCKPASQPTVCLDASHDRVTIAGALLPGSFTPGTTPPISPLNGSYIFSNASSSKPDQTTGMITTTFQITTASVPNGTYDFSNEPQLGVSYLGPTSSSGHGDFGGGGDLEVTLGLWGADNAPNCQPDASQTLGLNQVYCDDQVGSLKVQTGTLMHELGHTLTLAHGGTYYNVANYPSVATYDLNCKPNFLSVMNYLFQVRGFGDGGFDYSGQTLPALNETTSTVNGVFPLSESTGLGYDSGNVAAHLTRWYSRPNIGDTTLQDLALGHCEGSPLASTEDPSKDPWVRVEGTVWPGGDFSAPFDWNNDLMVPTPIADPGLDLNHNGVVGDIPFAGFNDWNTLGFQ
;
A
#
# COMPACT_ATOMS: atom_id res chain seq x y z
N MET A 1 -34.22 11.20 -59.50
CA MET A 1 -34.24 12.14 -60.66
C MET A 1 -32.82 12.65 -60.88
N PRO A 2 -32.44 13.05 -62.11
CA PRO A 2 -31.10 12.83 -62.66
C PRO A 2 -30.21 14.10 -62.61
N LEU A 3 -28.99 14.21 -63.15
CA LEU A 3 -28.28 13.55 -64.27
C LEU A 3 -26.76 13.86 -64.08
N HIS A 4 -25.82 12.90 -64.03
CA HIS A 4 -24.98 12.38 -65.14
C HIS A 4 -24.22 13.40 -66.01
N ILE A 5 -23.02 12.98 -66.51
CA ILE A 5 -22.11 13.55 -67.58
C ILE A 5 -20.69 13.82 -67.02
N TYR A 6 -19.55 13.35 -67.58
CA TYR A 6 -19.26 12.36 -68.65
C TYR A 6 -17.79 11.86 -68.49
N THR A 7 -17.49 10.62 -68.87
CA THR A 7 -16.12 10.16 -69.25
C THR A 7 -16.08 9.96 -70.78
N PRO A 8 -14.91 10.02 -71.44
CA PRO A 8 -14.23 8.78 -71.90
C PRO A 8 -12.69 8.99 -72.02
N TYR A 9 -11.80 8.18 -72.63
CA TYR A 9 -11.72 6.82 -73.22
C TYR A 9 -10.22 6.40 -73.08
N LYS A 10 -9.75 5.14 -73.15
CA LYS A 10 -9.92 4.09 -74.19
C LYS A 10 -9.73 2.67 -73.61
N ARG A 11 -10.28 1.68 -74.32
CA ARG A 11 -10.11 0.22 -74.14
C ARG A 11 -8.71 -0.25 -74.57
N VAL A 12 -8.24 -1.42 -74.09
CA VAL A 12 -8.17 -2.73 -74.83
C VAL A 12 -8.02 -3.88 -73.80
N ASN A 13 -8.59 -5.06 -74.10
CA ASN A 13 -8.30 -6.37 -73.48
C ASN A 13 -8.01 -7.32 -74.67
N PRO A 14 -6.96 -8.18 -74.68
CA PRO A 14 -7.06 -9.47 -73.99
C PRO A 14 -5.74 -10.01 -73.36
N ALA A 15 -5.93 -10.94 -72.42
CA ALA A 15 -5.06 -12.04 -71.99
C ALA A 15 -3.57 -12.08 -72.46
N LEU A 16 -2.65 -11.95 -71.50
CA LEU A 16 -1.39 -12.69 -71.50
C LEU A 16 -0.92 -12.96 -70.06
N ILE A 17 -0.89 -14.23 -69.64
CA ILE A 17 -0.21 -14.65 -68.40
C ILE A 17 1.28 -14.75 -68.73
N VAL A 18 2.05 -13.74 -68.36
CA VAL A 18 3.52 -13.79 -68.37
C VAL A 18 4.05 -13.27 -67.04
N VAL A 19 4.81 -14.13 -66.37
CA VAL A 19 5.55 -13.83 -65.15
C VAL A 19 6.60 -12.76 -65.45
N LEU A 20 6.56 -11.64 -64.72
CA LEU A 20 7.69 -10.72 -64.64
C LEU A 20 8.11 -10.52 -63.17
N PHE A 21 9.41 -10.61 -62.94
CA PHE A 21 10.04 -10.55 -61.63
C PHE A 21 9.81 -9.19 -60.95
N MET A 22 9.23 -9.18 -59.75
CA MET A 22 9.59 -8.16 -58.77
C MET A 22 10.94 -8.53 -58.16
N PHE A 23 11.91 -7.61 -58.24
CA PHE A 23 13.11 -7.67 -57.42
C PHE A 23 12.72 -7.35 -55.97
N ALA A 24 12.28 -8.36 -55.23
CA ALA A 24 12.32 -8.30 -53.78
C ALA A 24 13.80 -8.33 -53.37
N ILE A 25 14.36 -7.17 -53.00
CA ILE A 25 15.59 -7.12 -52.22
C ILE A 25 15.22 -7.63 -50.83
N GLY A 26 15.24 -8.96 -50.70
CA GLY A 26 15.16 -9.62 -49.42
C GLY A 26 16.42 -9.29 -48.65
N SER A 27 16.36 -8.26 -47.80
CA SER A 27 17.23 -8.17 -46.63
C SER A 27 16.96 -9.41 -45.78
N ALA A 28 17.73 -10.46 -46.03
CA ALA A 28 17.79 -11.61 -45.17
C ALA A 28 18.44 -11.17 -43.85
N LEU A 29 17.63 -10.53 -43.00
CA LEU A 29 17.92 -10.47 -41.58
C LEU A 29 18.01 -11.92 -41.13
N THR A 30 19.24 -12.37 -40.92
CA THR A 30 19.53 -13.59 -40.19
C THR A 30 18.96 -13.38 -38.80
N ALA A 31 17.72 -13.82 -38.60
CA ALA A 31 17.16 -14.00 -37.28
C ALA A 31 18.03 -15.04 -36.57
N SER A 32 19.05 -14.57 -35.84
CA SER A 32 19.65 -15.35 -34.78
C SER A 32 18.49 -15.80 -33.89
N ALA A 33 18.32 -17.11 -33.73
CA ALA A 33 17.30 -17.65 -32.84
C ALA A 33 17.60 -17.13 -31.43
N GLN A 34 16.89 -16.09 -31.02
CA GLN A 34 17.07 -15.47 -29.71
C GLN A 34 16.58 -16.47 -28.68
N GLN A 35 17.53 -17.06 -27.95
CA GLN A 35 17.27 -18.00 -26.88
C GLN A 35 16.44 -17.27 -25.81
N SER A 36 15.31 -17.86 -25.41
CA SER A 36 14.44 -17.25 -24.38
C SER A 36 15.27 -16.91 -23.14
N PRO A 37 15.09 -15.73 -22.52
CA PRO A 37 15.76 -15.38 -21.28
C PRO A 37 15.63 -16.49 -20.21
N PRO A 38 16.70 -16.82 -19.46
CA PRO A 38 16.69 -17.85 -18.43
C PRO A 38 15.64 -17.63 -17.32
N LEU A 39 15.49 -16.38 -16.89
CA LEU A 39 14.53 -15.92 -15.90
C LEU A 39 13.61 -14.85 -16.54
N LYS A 40 12.43 -14.68 -15.96
CA LYS A 40 11.50 -13.61 -16.35
C LYS A 40 11.56 -12.49 -15.33
N ILE A 41 11.32 -11.26 -15.76
CA ILE A 41 11.01 -10.18 -14.81
C ILE A 41 9.73 -10.57 -14.08
N PHE A 42 9.74 -10.46 -12.75
CA PHE A 42 8.58 -10.67 -11.90
C PHE A 42 7.96 -9.33 -11.52
N LYS A 43 8.78 -8.41 -11.00
CA LYS A 43 8.33 -7.11 -10.52
C LYS A 43 9.49 -6.12 -10.44
N ASN A 44 9.19 -4.86 -10.72
CA ASN A 44 10.04 -3.71 -10.45
C ASN A 44 9.37 -2.77 -9.44
N TYR A 45 10.18 -1.96 -8.78
CA TYR A 45 9.80 -0.95 -7.80
C TYR A 45 10.63 0.30 -8.03
N PHE A 46 10.04 1.47 -7.83
CA PHE A 46 10.73 2.75 -7.71
C PHE A 46 10.47 3.22 -6.28
N VAL A 47 11.53 3.42 -5.51
CA VAL A 47 11.44 3.72 -4.07
C VAL A 47 12.54 4.66 -3.61
N THR A 48 12.22 5.50 -2.63
CA THR A 48 13.15 6.26 -1.77
C THR A 48 13.93 5.33 -0.82
N GLY A 49 14.58 4.30 -1.36
CA GLY A 49 15.19 3.26 -0.56
C GLY A 49 15.99 2.28 -1.42
N ASP A 50 15.96 1.00 -1.07
CA ASP A 50 16.64 -0.05 -1.82
C ASP A 50 16.10 -1.42 -1.39
N TYR A 51 16.80 -2.49 -1.78
CA TYR A 51 16.57 -3.83 -1.24
C TYR A 51 17.71 -4.31 -0.33
N VAL A 52 17.36 -5.28 0.52
CA VAL A 52 18.30 -6.12 1.27
C VAL A 52 18.01 -7.60 1.00
N VAL A 53 19.06 -8.42 1.03
CA VAL A 53 18.95 -9.88 1.03
C VAL A 53 19.63 -10.51 2.24
N ALA A 54 19.08 -11.63 2.70
CA ALA A 54 19.71 -12.48 3.70
C ALA A 54 19.46 -13.97 3.44
N GLY A 55 20.51 -14.77 3.60
CA GLY A 55 20.49 -16.22 3.39
C GLY A 55 20.09 -17.02 4.64
N TRP A 56 19.48 -18.18 4.41
CA TRP A 56 19.04 -19.11 5.44
C TRP A 56 20.18 -20.03 5.90
N VAL A 57 20.50 -19.99 7.18
CA VAL A 57 21.46 -20.91 7.81
C VAL A 57 20.69 -22.08 8.42
N GLU A 58 20.89 -23.27 7.86
CA GLU A 58 20.34 -24.51 8.41
C GLU A 58 20.93 -24.83 9.80
N ASN A 59 20.06 -25.20 10.73
CA ASN A 59 20.39 -25.68 12.07
C ASN A 59 20.28 -27.21 12.19
N SER A 60 19.19 -27.79 11.66
CA SER A 60 18.96 -29.25 11.70
C SER A 60 17.82 -29.68 10.77
N SER A 61 17.90 -30.90 10.22
CA SER A 61 16.77 -31.55 9.55
C SER A 61 16.20 -32.71 10.36
N THR A 62 14.90 -32.62 10.70
CA THR A 62 14.15 -33.63 11.45
C THR A 62 12.67 -33.66 11.06
N ASN A 63 12.02 -34.82 11.18
CA ASN A 63 10.55 -34.96 11.03
C ASN A 63 9.95 -34.46 9.69
N GLY A 64 10.70 -34.51 8.58
CA GLY A 64 10.21 -34.04 7.28
C GLY A 64 10.47 -32.56 7.00
N LEU A 65 11.18 -31.84 7.88
CA LEU A 65 11.51 -30.43 7.74
C LEU A 65 12.97 -30.14 8.11
N ALA A 66 13.67 -29.41 7.25
CA ALA A 66 14.89 -28.72 7.60
C ALA A 66 14.55 -27.39 8.28
N THR A 67 15.22 -27.10 9.39
CA THR A 67 15.01 -25.93 10.25
C THR A 67 16.23 -25.05 10.21
N GLY A 68 16.04 -23.73 10.18
CA GLY A 68 17.13 -22.76 10.16
C GLY A 68 16.66 -21.34 10.42
N ILE A 69 17.56 -20.39 10.29
CA ILE A 69 17.33 -18.97 10.60
C ILE A 69 17.86 -18.11 9.45
N ILE A 70 17.07 -17.12 9.04
CA ILE A 70 17.53 -16.00 8.23
C ILE A 70 17.79 -14.84 9.18
N THR A 71 18.89 -14.10 9.00
CA THR A 71 19.21 -12.91 9.81
C THR A 71 19.53 -11.72 8.92
N VAL A 72 18.86 -10.59 9.16
CA VAL A 72 19.15 -9.28 8.55
C VAL A 72 19.72 -8.39 9.65
N PRO A 73 20.95 -7.83 9.53
CA PRO A 73 21.93 -8.00 8.46
C PRO A 73 22.50 -9.43 8.33
N ASP A 74 22.91 -9.79 7.11
CA ASP A 74 23.50 -11.10 6.81
C ASP A 74 24.96 -11.20 7.30
N CYS A 75 25.12 -11.44 8.60
CA CYS A 75 26.43 -11.64 9.22
C CYS A 75 27.17 -12.88 8.68
N ARG A 76 26.46 -13.86 8.09
CA ARG A 76 27.05 -15.08 7.54
C ARG A 76 27.79 -14.78 6.23
N GLN A 77 27.20 -13.96 5.36
CA GLN A 77 27.88 -13.48 4.15
C GLN A 77 29.11 -12.64 4.51
N ALA A 78 28.93 -11.67 5.42
CA ALA A 78 30.00 -10.79 5.89
C ALA A 78 31.23 -11.56 6.42
N GLN A 79 31.00 -12.61 7.22
CA GLN A 79 32.06 -13.48 7.73
C GLN A 79 32.87 -14.13 6.60
N TYR A 80 32.22 -14.66 5.55
CA TYR A 80 32.90 -15.29 4.41
C TYR A 80 33.57 -14.27 3.49
N MET A 81 33.10 -13.03 3.47
CA MET A 81 33.77 -11.90 2.81
C MET A 81 34.99 -11.38 3.59
N GLY A 82 35.21 -11.84 4.82
CA GLY A 82 36.32 -11.39 5.67
C GLY A 82 36.10 -10.01 6.29
N ILE A 83 34.85 -9.54 6.39
CA ILE A 83 34.47 -8.24 6.96
C ILE A 83 33.64 -8.42 8.25
N THR A 84 33.57 -7.38 9.07
CA THR A 84 32.64 -7.33 10.21
C THR A 84 31.20 -7.36 9.71
N CYS A 85 30.28 -7.94 10.49
CA CYS A 85 28.86 -7.88 10.15
C CYS A 85 28.42 -6.42 9.98
N PRO A 86 27.74 -6.06 8.88
CA PRO A 86 27.34 -4.67 8.63
C PRO A 86 26.30 -4.20 9.66
N PRO A 87 26.09 -2.88 9.80
CA PRO A 87 24.97 -2.35 10.56
C PRO A 87 23.63 -2.78 9.94
N SER A 88 22.53 -2.59 10.68
CA SER A 88 21.17 -2.82 10.19
C SER A 88 20.92 -2.07 8.87
N PRO A 89 20.66 -2.77 7.76
CA PRO A 89 20.61 -2.17 6.43
C PRO A 89 19.28 -1.46 6.16
N VAL A 90 18.19 -1.96 6.74
CA VAL A 90 16.90 -1.26 6.71
C VAL A 90 16.88 -0.23 7.83
N GLN A 91 16.60 1.02 7.51
CA GLN A 91 16.55 2.09 8.51
C GLN A 91 15.35 1.91 9.46
N VAL A 92 15.51 2.29 10.72
CA VAL A 92 14.40 2.33 11.69
C VAL A 92 13.39 3.37 11.22
N GLY A 93 12.11 2.97 11.08
CA GLY A 93 11.04 3.82 10.53
C GLY A 93 10.81 3.67 9.02
N ALA A 94 11.68 2.95 8.29
CA ALA A 94 11.44 2.66 6.87
C ALA A 94 10.21 1.76 6.67
N ASP A 95 9.35 2.09 5.70
CA ASP A 95 8.22 1.23 5.32
C ASP A 95 8.69 0.08 4.44
N ILE A 96 8.15 -1.11 4.74
CA ILE A 96 8.50 -2.36 4.07
C ILE A 96 7.56 -2.58 2.90
N VAL A 97 7.90 -2.04 1.73
CA VAL A 97 7.07 -2.12 0.52
C VAL A 97 6.79 -3.58 0.12
N SER A 98 7.78 -4.47 0.22
CA SER A 98 7.58 -5.91 0.01
C SER A 98 8.62 -6.76 0.74
N ALA A 99 8.27 -8.03 1.01
CA ALA A 99 9.21 -9.03 1.48
C ALA A 99 8.90 -10.39 0.83
N TYR A 100 9.85 -10.96 0.09
CA TYR A 100 9.70 -12.24 -0.61
C TYR A 100 10.68 -13.28 -0.06
N LEU A 101 10.16 -14.45 0.34
CA LEU A 101 10.99 -15.61 0.61
C LEU A 101 11.11 -16.45 -0.66
N TYR A 102 12.33 -16.61 -1.15
CA TYR A 102 12.68 -17.57 -2.20
C TYR A 102 13.32 -18.80 -1.55
N TRP A 103 12.89 -20.01 -1.92
CA TRP A 103 13.52 -21.25 -1.47
C TRP A 103 13.56 -22.31 -2.55
N GLY A 104 14.50 -23.26 -2.43
CA GLY A 104 14.64 -24.36 -3.38
C GLY A 104 14.64 -25.74 -2.73
N THR A 105 14.11 -26.72 -3.45
CA THR A 105 14.14 -28.14 -3.09
C THR A 105 14.54 -29.02 -4.27
N VAL A 106 15.09 -30.20 -3.98
CA VAL A 106 15.15 -31.31 -4.94
C VAL A 106 14.10 -32.35 -4.58
N GLU A 107 13.25 -32.68 -5.54
CA GLU A 107 12.09 -33.54 -5.35
C GLU A 107 12.16 -34.79 -6.23
N GLY A 108 11.71 -35.92 -5.70
CA GLY A 108 11.68 -37.22 -6.40
C GLY A 108 10.41 -37.45 -7.23
N SER A 109 9.58 -36.42 -7.43
CA SER A 109 8.36 -36.49 -8.24
C SER A 109 8.13 -35.20 -9.01
N GLN A 110 7.72 -35.35 -10.27
CA GLN A 110 7.37 -34.26 -11.17
C GLN A 110 5.97 -33.68 -10.90
N SER A 111 5.13 -34.32 -10.07
CA SER A 111 3.74 -33.90 -9.82
C SER A 111 3.32 -33.74 -8.36
N LEU A 112 4.19 -33.98 -7.37
CA LEU A 112 3.82 -33.92 -5.94
C LEU A 112 4.19 -32.60 -5.23
N PHE A 113 5.03 -31.75 -5.83
CA PHE A 113 5.40 -30.41 -5.32
C PHE A 113 5.67 -30.38 -3.80
N ALA A 114 6.49 -31.32 -3.33
CA ALA A 114 6.68 -31.61 -1.91
C ALA A 114 7.27 -30.42 -1.12
N GLY A 115 8.01 -29.54 -1.80
CA GLY A 115 8.58 -28.31 -1.26
C GLY A 115 7.68 -27.08 -1.33
N GLN A 116 6.47 -27.16 -1.89
CA GLN A 116 5.59 -25.99 -2.05
C GLN A 116 5.12 -25.40 -0.72
N GLN A 117 5.16 -26.17 0.37
CA GLN A 117 4.80 -25.71 1.71
C GLN A 117 6.07 -25.52 2.55
N ALA A 118 6.16 -24.37 3.21
CA ALA A 118 7.25 -24.01 4.11
C ALA A 118 6.67 -23.32 5.36
N PHE A 119 7.55 -22.92 6.28
CA PHE A 119 7.18 -22.07 7.42
C PHE A 119 8.11 -20.87 7.50
N PHE A 120 7.56 -19.69 7.77
CA PHE A 120 8.27 -18.44 7.98
C PHE A 120 7.76 -17.79 9.28
N ASN A 121 8.68 -17.42 10.17
CA ASN A 121 8.36 -16.86 11.49
C ASN A 121 7.41 -17.75 12.33
N GLY A 122 7.44 -19.06 12.11
CA GLY A 122 6.52 -20.02 12.74
C GLY A 122 5.20 -20.25 12.00
N TYR A 123 4.77 -19.30 11.17
CA TYR A 123 3.56 -19.40 10.35
C TYR A 123 3.76 -20.29 9.13
N LYS A 124 2.70 -20.97 8.69
CA LYS A 124 2.72 -21.79 7.47
C LYS A 124 2.55 -20.91 6.25
N ILE A 125 3.43 -21.08 5.27
CA ILE A 125 3.38 -20.38 3.97
C ILE A 125 3.28 -21.39 2.82
N VAL A 126 2.77 -20.94 1.67
CA VAL A 126 2.69 -21.72 0.44
C VAL A 126 3.31 -20.92 -0.69
N GLY A 127 4.17 -21.57 -1.48
CA GLY A 127 4.90 -20.91 -2.56
C GLY A 127 4.23 -21.03 -3.93
N ASP A 128 4.34 -19.96 -4.71
CA ASP A 128 4.23 -19.98 -6.15
C ASP A 128 5.33 -20.86 -6.75
N VAL A 129 5.02 -21.68 -7.75
CA VAL A 129 6.01 -22.53 -8.42
C VAL A 129 6.69 -21.74 -9.54
N LEU A 130 8.01 -21.59 -9.46
CA LEU A 130 8.75 -20.69 -10.37
C LEU A 130 9.27 -21.39 -11.63
N GLY A 131 9.21 -20.68 -12.75
CA GLY A 131 9.86 -21.04 -14.02
C GLY A 131 9.50 -22.43 -14.56
N ASN A 132 10.51 -23.25 -14.87
CA ASN A 132 10.30 -24.64 -15.27
C ASN A 132 10.14 -25.52 -14.00
N PRO A 133 8.93 -26.02 -13.69
CA PRO A 133 8.71 -26.85 -12.50
C PRO A 133 9.46 -28.18 -12.55
N ASN A 134 9.93 -28.62 -13.74
CA ASN A 134 10.66 -29.86 -13.95
C ASN A 134 12.14 -29.63 -14.32
N ALA A 135 12.77 -28.59 -13.74
CA ALA A 135 14.17 -28.26 -14.00
C ALA A 135 15.13 -29.39 -13.56
N PRO A 136 16.14 -29.75 -14.37
CA PRO A 136 17.07 -30.84 -14.05
C PRO A 136 18.01 -30.49 -12.87
N THR A 137 18.36 -31.51 -12.09
CA THR A 137 19.28 -31.37 -10.93
C THR A 137 20.75 -31.39 -11.37
N SER A 138 21.53 -30.35 -11.05
CA SER A 138 22.96 -30.19 -11.40
C SER A 138 23.92 -31.05 -10.55
N TRP A 139 23.56 -32.31 -10.29
CA TRP A 139 24.28 -33.23 -9.39
C TRP A 139 25.25 -34.17 -10.12
N SER A 140 25.65 -33.86 -11.36
CA SER A 140 26.59 -34.70 -12.11
C SER A 140 28.04 -34.44 -11.69
N ALA A 141 28.91 -35.46 -11.78
CA ALA A 141 30.34 -35.30 -11.50
C ALA A 141 31.01 -34.22 -12.39
N GLY A 142 30.46 -33.99 -13.59
CA GLY A 142 30.87 -32.96 -14.54
C GLY A 142 30.37 -31.54 -14.23
N GLY A 143 29.68 -31.31 -13.11
CA GLY A 143 29.18 -29.99 -12.68
C GLY A 143 27.82 -29.63 -13.27
N CYS A 144 27.66 -29.71 -14.60
CA CYS A 144 26.41 -29.35 -15.28
C CYS A 144 25.41 -30.51 -15.43
N THR A 145 24.16 -30.17 -15.78
CA THR A 145 23.13 -31.18 -16.05
C THR A 145 23.40 -31.94 -17.35
N GLY A 146 23.12 -33.25 -17.34
CA GLY A 146 23.09 -34.07 -18.56
C GLY A 146 21.82 -33.82 -19.37
N SER A 147 21.78 -34.28 -20.62
CA SER A 147 20.67 -34.05 -21.56
C SER A 147 19.38 -34.85 -21.26
N SER A 148 19.22 -35.37 -20.04
CA SER A 148 18.08 -36.21 -19.64
C SER A 148 17.34 -35.59 -18.47
N THR A 149 16.02 -35.42 -18.62
CA THR A 149 15.10 -35.20 -17.50
C THR A 149 15.10 -36.44 -16.60
N GLY A 150 15.86 -36.38 -15.50
CA GLY A 150 15.93 -37.47 -14.53
C GLY A 150 14.61 -37.66 -13.76
N SER A 151 14.57 -38.70 -12.92
CA SER A 151 13.45 -38.92 -11.98
C SER A 151 13.38 -37.91 -10.84
N LYS A 152 14.42 -37.06 -10.70
CA LYS A 152 14.48 -35.96 -9.74
C LYS A 152 14.39 -34.63 -10.48
N THR A 153 13.70 -33.67 -9.87
CA THR A 153 13.63 -32.28 -10.33
C THR A 153 14.11 -31.34 -9.25
N MET A 154 14.78 -30.25 -9.64
CA MET A 154 14.94 -29.09 -8.81
C MET A 154 13.70 -28.20 -8.98
N ARG A 155 13.24 -27.59 -7.89
CA ARG A 155 12.17 -26.58 -7.92
C ARG A 155 12.58 -25.39 -7.08
N PHE A 156 12.14 -24.22 -7.51
CA PHE A 156 12.19 -22.99 -6.73
C PHE A 156 10.77 -22.50 -6.50
N TYR A 157 10.59 -21.85 -5.36
CA TYR A 157 9.32 -21.32 -4.89
C TYR A 157 9.52 -19.90 -4.37
N ARG A 158 8.47 -19.07 -4.48
CA ARG A 158 8.39 -17.72 -3.91
C ARG A 158 7.12 -17.59 -3.09
N ALA A 159 7.17 -16.93 -1.94
CA ALA A 159 5.99 -16.45 -1.22
C ALA A 159 6.18 -15.00 -0.81
N ASP A 160 5.11 -14.19 -0.85
CA ASP A 160 5.08 -12.93 -0.12
C ASP A 160 5.03 -13.25 1.38
N VAL A 161 6.02 -12.76 2.11
CA VAL A 161 6.16 -12.96 3.55
C VAL A 161 6.04 -11.66 4.35
N ARG A 162 5.74 -10.51 3.71
CA ARG A 162 5.44 -9.25 4.42
C ARG A 162 4.34 -9.43 5.49
N PRO A 163 3.22 -10.16 5.23
CA PRO A 163 2.21 -10.50 6.24
C PRO A 163 2.70 -11.21 7.51
N TYR A 164 3.87 -11.83 7.46
CA TYR A 164 4.39 -12.74 8.48
C TYR A 164 5.68 -12.22 9.14
N LEU A 165 6.14 -11.02 8.77
CA LEU A 165 7.26 -10.36 9.45
C LEU A 165 6.92 -10.11 10.92
N PRO A 166 7.90 -10.13 11.84
CA PRO A 166 7.67 -9.76 13.23
C PRO A 166 7.12 -8.32 13.33
N LEU A 167 6.26 -8.08 14.31
CA LEU A 167 5.84 -6.73 14.71
C LEU A 167 6.71 -6.24 15.86
N ASP A 168 6.98 -4.94 15.92
CA ASP A 168 7.59 -4.32 17.09
C ASP A 168 6.55 -4.18 18.20
N LEU A 169 6.61 -5.10 19.16
CA LEU A 169 5.70 -5.13 20.31
C LEU A 169 6.31 -4.46 21.55
N THR A 170 7.40 -3.70 21.39
CA THR A 170 8.06 -3.00 22.50
C THR A 170 7.37 -1.66 22.75
N SER A 171 6.54 -1.54 23.79
CA SER A 171 5.72 -0.32 24.03
C SER A 171 6.53 0.97 24.20
N SER A 172 7.81 0.90 24.57
CA SER A 172 8.72 2.06 24.64
C SER A 172 9.49 2.35 23.33
N SER A 173 9.17 1.67 22.22
CA SER A 173 9.85 1.84 20.94
C SER A 173 9.21 2.93 20.09
N PRO A 174 10.00 3.78 19.39
CA PRO A 174 9.47 4.78 18.46
C PRO A 174 8.82 4.13 17.22
N THR A 175 8.96 2.82 17.03
CA THR A 175 8.33 2.04 15.95
C THR A 175 7.31 1.01 16.44
N PHE A 176 6.78 1.17 17.66
CA PHE A 176 5.77 0.26 18.20
C PHE A 176 4.61 0.05 17.21
N GLY A 177 4.26 -1.22 16.96
CA GLY A 177 3.24 -1.63 16.00
C GLY A 177 3.74 -1.84 14.56
N ALA A 178 4.92 -1.35 14.18
CA ALA A 178 5.45 -1.47 12.82
C ALA A 178 6.00 -2.88 12.50
N LEU A 179 6.13 -3.19 11.20
CA LEU A 179 6.80 -4.40 10.70
C LEU A 179 8.32 -4.30 10.88
N VAL A 180 8.94 -5.36 11.39
CA VAL A 180 10.37 -5.41 11.69
C VAL A 180 11.11 -6.23 10.64
N ALA A 181 11.88 -5.55 9.79
CA ALA A 181 12.72 -6.19 8.76
C ALA A 181 14.09 -6.64 9.27
N ASN A 182 14.64 -5.98 10.30
CA ASN A 182 15.94 -6.30 10.89
C ASN A 182 15.79 -7.32 12.02
N GLY A 183 16.63 -8.35 12.06
CA GLY A 183 16.63 -9.37 13.11
C GLY A 183 16.70 -10.79 12.56
N ALA A 184 16.43 -11.76 13.42
CA ALA A 184 16.48 -13.18 13.11
C ALA A 184 15.07 -13.75 12.96
N VAL A 185 14.79 -14.39 11.82
CA VAL A 185 13.50 -15.03 11.52
C VAL A 185 13.69 -16.54 11.34
N PRO A 186 12.97 -17.39 12.09
CA PRO A 186 13.03 -18.84 11.92
C PRO A 186 12.28 -19.28 10.65
N VAL A 187 12.91 -20.12 9.83
CA VAL A 187 12.35 -20.66 8.59
C VAL A 187 12.50 -22.18 8.56
N LYS A 188 11.47 -22.87 8.08
CA LYS A 188 11.47 -24.35 7.93
C LYS A 188 11.03 -24.75 6.52
N ILE A 189 11.76 -25.66 5.88
CA ILE A 189 11.60 -26.07 4.49
C ILE A 189 11.43 -27.59 4.44
N ALA A 190 10.66 -28.13 3.48
CA ALA A 190 10.47 -29.57 3.33
C ALA A 190 11.79 -30.31 3.06
N ASP A 191 12.12 -31.28 3.91
CA ASP A 191 13.34 -32.07 3.82
C ASP A 191 13.18 -33.48 4.39
N SER A 192 13.79 -34.48 3.75
CA SER A 192 13.65 -35.89 4.14
C SER A 192 14.41 -36.31 5.40
N GLY A 193 15.26 -35.44 5.98
CA GLY A 193 16.13 -35.78 7.12
C GLY A 193 17.23 -36.80 6.78
N SER A 194 17.54 -36.97 5.50
CA SER A 194 18.55 -37.90 5.02
C SER A 194 19.77 -37.15 4.47
N ASN A 195 20.93 -37.81 4.41
CA ASN A 195 22.16 -37.24 3.84
C ASN A 195 22.08 -37.14 2.29
N GLY A 196 21.09 -36.43 1.73
CA GLY A 196 20.84 -36.20 0.30
C GLY A 196 20.26 -37.39 -0.50
N ASN A 197 20.09 -38.57 0.12
CA ASN A 197 19.68 -39.78 -0.58
C ASN A 197 18.18 -39.85 -0.87
N THR A 198 17.35 -39.45 0.11
CA THR A 198 15.88 -39.40 0.00
C THR A 198 15.44 -37.98 -0.40
N GLN A 199 14.24 -37.85 -0.99
CA GLN A 199 13.66 -36.57 -1.38
C GLN A 199 12.31 -36.36 -0.67
N PRO A 200 11.87 -35.11 -0.40
CA PRO A 200 12.51 -33.84 -0.74
C PRO A 200 13.85 -33.62 -0.04
N ASN A 201 14.70 -32.79 -0.63
CA ASN A 201 15.95 -32.31 -0.04
C ASN A 201 15.94 -30.78 -0.12
N ALA A 202 16.06 -30.09 1.01
CA ALA A 202 16.17 -28.63 1.05
C ALA A 202 17.51 -28.20 0.44
N LEU A 203 17.51 -27.16 -0.39
CA LEU A 203 18.72 -26.59 -0.97
C LEU A 203 19.17 -25.34 -0.20
N GLY A 204 18.21 -24.51 0.19
CA GLY A 204 18.41 -23.26 0.91
C GLY A 204 17.25 -22.29 0.69
N ALA A 205 17.37 -21.10 1.25
CA ALA A 205 16.43 -20.00 1.05
C ALA A 205 17.10 -18.63 1.21
N THR A 206 16.46 -17.62 0.65
CA THR A 206 16.83 -16.20 0.78
C THR A 206 15.59 -15.36 0.98
N LEU A 207 15.64 -14.46 1.95
CA LEU A 207 14.68 -13.38 2.13
C LEU A 207 15.16 -12.16 1.34
N VAL A 208 14.30 -11.60 0.51
CA VAL A 208 14.49 -10.32 -0.18
C VAL A 208 13.48 -9.34 0.40
N ILE A 209 13.93 -8.18 0.89
CA ILE A 209 13.06 -7.12 1.41
C ILE A 209 13.32 -5.86 0.60
N VAL A 210 12.26 -5.25 0.05
CA VAL A 210 12.31 -3.93 -0.58
C VAL A 210 11.67 -2.93 0.39
N TYR A 211 12.37 -1.84 0.69
CA TYR A 211 11.93 -0.83 1.64
C TYR A 211 12.04 0.58 1.05
N ARG A 212 11.20 1.49 1.54
CA ARG A 212 11.27 2.92 1.25
C ARG A 212 11.50 3.70 2.55
N VAL A 213 12.18 4.82 2.43
CA VAL A 213 12.49 5.73 3.53
C VAL A 213 11.72 7.01 3.24
N LEU A 214 10.69 7.28 4.05
CA LEU A 214 9.87 8.48 3.92
C LEU A 214 10.71 9.70 4.35
N SER A 215 11.54 10.22 3.45
CA SER A 215 12.40 11.38 3.69
C SER A 215 12.86 12.00 2.37
N PRO A 216 12.72 13.33 2.18
CA PRO A 216 13.01 14.00 0.90
C PRO A 216 14.51 14.10 0.53
N HIS A 217 15.37 13.34 1.22
CA HIS A 217 16.82 13.34 1.04
C HIS A 217 17.37 12.00 0.52
N VAL A 218 16.51 11.02 0.23
CA VAL A 218 16.91 9.69 -0.26
C VAL A 218 16.64 9.60 -1.77
N PRO A 219 17.66 9.32 -2.61
CA PRO A 219 17.46 9.23 -4.06
C PRO A 219 16.50 8.12 -4.46
N LEU A 220 15.71 8.37 -5.51
CA LEU A 220 14.87 7.37 -6.15
C LEU A 220 15.73 6.22 -6.70
N THR A 221 15.34 5.00 -6.36
CA THR A 221 16.07 3.78 -6.73
C THR A 221 15.11 2.78 -7.37
N ALA A 222 15.45 2.34 -8.57
CA ALA A 222 14.80 1.22 -9.23
C ALA A 222 15.31 -0.09 -8.63
N VAL A 223 14.41 -0.98 -8.22
CA VAL A 223 14.70 -2.34 -7.77
C VAL A 223 13.92 -3.32 -8.65
N VAL A 224 14.63 -4.17 -9.39
CA VAL A 224 14.03 -5.13 -10.33
C VAL A 224 14.34 -6.57 -9.91
N LEU A 225 13.28 -7.38 -9.78
CA LEU A 225 13.35 -8.79 -9.44
C LEU A 225 13.04 -9.63 -10.67
N TYR A 226 14.00 -10.48 -11.05
CA TYR A 226 13.84 -11.54 -12.04
C TYR A 226 13.75 -12.88 -11.31
N ASP A 227 12.80 -13.74 -11.67
CA ASP A 227 12.69 -15.08 -11.07
C ASP A 227 12.30 -16.19 -12.06
N GLY A 228 12.39 -17.42 -11.56
CA GLY A 228 12.16 -18.62 -12.35
C GLY A 228 12.79 -19.87 -11.73
N SER A 229 13.12 -20.82 -12.60
CA SER A 229 13.90 -22.01 -12.25
C SER A 229 14.73 -22.39 -13.47
N TYR A 230 16.02 -22.07 -13.41
CA TYR A 230 16.96 -22.29 -14.52
C TYR A 230 18.12 -23.19 -14.12
N ALA A 231 18.50 -24.09 -15.03
CA ALA A 231 19.55 -25.08 -14.86
C ALA A 231 20.40 -25.18 -16.14
N PRO A 232 21.67 -24.77 -16.12
CA PRO A 232 22.57 -24.99 -17.25
C PRO A 232 22.77 -26.47 -17.54
N SER A 233 23.05 -26.79 -18.81
CA SER A 233 23.31 -28.15 -19.27
C SER A 233 24.65 -28.24 -19.99
N ASN A 234 25.18 -29.45 -20.15
CA ASN A 234 26.43 -29.65 -20.91
C ASN A 234 26.35 -29.15 -22.37
N GLY A 235 25.15 -29.02 -22.95
CA GLY A 235 24.94 -28.45 -24.29
C GLY A 235 24.68 -26.94 -24.32
N GLN A 236 24.37 -26.34 -23.16
CA GLN A 236 24.13 -24.91 -22.94
C GLN A 236 24.63 -24.57 -21.52
N PRO A 237 25.97 -24.50 -21.32
CA PRO A 237 26.55 -24.37 -19.98
C PRO A 237 26.55 -22.94 -19.46
N THR A 238 26.38 -21.96 -20.34
CA THR A 238 26.34 -20.54 -19.99
C THR A 238 24.92 -20.13 -19.58
N MET A 239 24.84 -19.34 -18.52
CA MET A 239 23.66 -18.54 -18.19
C MET A 239 23.93 -17.10 -18.64
N THR A 240 23.03 -16.49 -19.40
CA THR A 240 23.09 -15.07 -19.78
C THR A 240 21.71 -14.48 -19.62
N GLN A 241 21.59 -13.41 -18.84
CA GLN A 241 20.35 -12.72 -18.54
C GLN A 241 20.51 -11.23 -18.83
N THR A 242 19.65 -10.72 -19.71
CA THR A 242 19.41 -9.28 -19.85
C THR A 242 18.53 -8.82 -18.69
N LEU A 243 18.91 -7.69 -18.10
CA LEU A 243 18.23 -7.00 -17.02
C LEU A 243 17.75 -5.66 -17.58
N ALA A 244 16.49 -5.32 -17.34
CA ALA A 244 15.79 -4.13 -17.84
C ALA A 244 14.76 -3.68 -16.78
N GLY A 245 13.87 -2.74 -17.10
CA GLY A 245 12.80 -2.28 -16.19
C GLY A 245 13.24 -1.29 -15.11
N PHE A 246 14.46 -0.76 -15.22
CA PHE A 246 15.02 0.34 -14.42
C PHE A 246 15.25 1.63 -15.24
N TYR A 247 15.03 1.58 -16.56
CA TYR A 247 14.94 2.70 -17.51
C TYR A 247 16.16 3.62 -17.61
N GLU A 248 16.38 4.55 -16.67
CA GLU A 248 17.42 5.59 -16.75
C GLU A 248 18.26 5.66 -15.45
N PRO A 249 19.45 5.02 -15.40
CA PRO A 249 20.35 5.07 -14.25
C PRO A 249 20.88 6.49 -13.99
N GLY A 250 20.45 7.09 -12.89
CA GLY A 250 20.87 8.41 -12.44
C GLY A 250 22.19 8.35 -11.66
N ILE A 251 22.98 9.42 -11.76
CA ILE A 251 24.22 9.60 -10.99
C ILE A 251 23.94 10.58 -9.83
N PRO A 252 23.86 10.13 -8.57
CA PRO A 252 23.63 11.02 -7.44
C PRO A 252 24.78 12.05 -7.30
N ALA A 253 24.44 13.30 -6.95
CA ALA A 253 25.35 14.45 -6.99
C ALA A 253 26.66 14.35 -6.17
N ALA A 254 26.82 13.30 -5.34
CA ALA A 254 28.01 13.05 -4.52
C ALA A 254 28.93 11.92 -5.06
N VAL A 255 28.59 11.27 -6.17
CA VAL A 255 29.33 10.12 -6.75
C VAL A 255 29.54 10.27 -8.25
N ASN A 256 30.51 9.53 -8.80
CA ASN A 256 30.85 9.57 -10.24
C ASN A 256 30.12 8.51 -11.08
N ASN A 257 29.33 7.63 -10.47
CA ASN A 257 28.61 6.52 -11.11
C ASN A 257 27.26 6.30 -10.39
N PRO A 258 26.27 5.64 -11.02
CA PRO A 258 25.05 5.23 -10.33
C PRO A 258 25.33 4.31 -9.14
N ASN A 259 24.51 4.39 -8.09
CA ASN A 259 24.57 3.46 -6.97
C ASN A 259 23.83 2.18 -7.35
N ALA A 260 24.53 1.21 -7.94
CA ALA A 260 23.92 -0.03 -8.43
C ALA A 260 24.45 -1.30 -7.74
N LYS A 261 23.54 -2.28 -7.56
CA LYS A 261 23.77 -3.58 -6.92
C LYS A 261 23.21 -4.71 -7.77
N LEU A 262 23.86 -5.88 -7.70
CA LEU A 262 23.43 -7.11 -8.35
C LEU A 262 23.50 -8.28 -7.36
N THR A 263 22.38 -8.93 -7.12
CA THR A 263 22.29 -10.17 -6.33
C THR A 263 21.88 -11.34 -7.22
N HIS A 264 22.60 -12.46 -7.11
CA HIS A 264 22.19 -13.73 -7.69
C HIS A 264 21.75 -14.68 -6.58
N ILE A 265 20.54 -15.24 -6.67
CA ILE A 265 20.00 -16.22 -5.72
C ILE A 265 20.06 -17.60 -6.38
N VAL A 266 21.00 -18.42 -5.94
CA VAL A 266 21.35 -19.69 -6.60
C VAL A 266 21.47 -20.88 -5.65
N ALA A 267 21.22 -22.06 -6.20
CA ALA A 267 21.49 -23.36 -5.60
C ALA A 267 22.62 -24.10 -6.33
N ASN A 268 23.09 -25.20 -5.72
CA ASN A 268 24.21 -26.04 -6.16
C ASN A 268 25.60 -25.36 -6.12
N GLY A 269 25.75 -24.28 -5.34
CA GLY A 269 27.06 -23.65 -5.08
C GLY A 269 28.04 -24.60 -4.38
N GLN A 270 29.32 -24.57 -4.77
CA GLN A 270 30.36 -25.51 -4.32
C GLN A 270 31.74 -24.87 -4.31
N ALA A 271 32.35 -24.70 -3.14
CA ALA A 271 33.65 -24.03 -2.96
C ALA A 271 34.85 -24.67 -3.71
N ASN A 272 34.72 -25.91 -4.20
CA ASN A 272 35.74 -26.64 -4.97
C ASN A 272 35.42 -26.73 -6.48
N LYS A 273 34.34 -26.08 -6.92
CA LYS A 273 33.96 -25.94 -8.32
C LYS A 273 34.12 -24.48 -8.76
N GLY A 274 34.25 -24.25 -10.06
CA GLY A 274 34.56 -22.93 -10.61
C GLY A 274 33.57 -22.44 -11.65
N GLU A 275 33.18 -21.18 -11.49
CA GLU A 275 32.45 -20.35 -12.44
C GLU A 275 33.12 -18.97 -12.56
N ASN A 276 32.95 -18.32 -13.72
CA ASN A 276 33.21 -16.90 -13.89
C ASN A 276 31.86 -16.16 -13.99
N LEU A 277 31.73 -15.05 -13.28
CA LEU A 277 30.59 -14.12 -13.38
C LEU A 277 31.02 -12.86 -14.16
N TYR A 278 30.14 -12.35 -14.99
CA TYR A 278 30.35 -11.17 -15.83
C TYR A 278 29.16 -10.22 -15.78
N PHE A 279 29.39 -8.91 -15.91
CA PHE A 279 28.36 -7.88 -15.93
C PHE A 279 28.71 -6.69 -16.84
N GLY A 280 27.70 -6.06 -17.46
CA GLY A 280 27.79 -4.75 -18.11
C GLY A 280 26.86 -4.57 -19.31
N ALA A 281 26.79 -3.34 -19.82
CA ALA A 281 25.80 -2.93 -20.82
C ALA A 281 26.02 -3.54 -22.22
N ASN A 282 27.26 -3.89 -22.57
CA ASN A 282 27.56 -4.51 -23.86
C ASN A 282 27.64 -6.04 -23.72
N PRO A 283 26.67 -6.83 -24.23
CA PRO A 283 26.67 -8.29 -24.11
C PRO A 283 27.86 -8.96 -24.82
N ASN A 284 28.57 -8.26 -25.70
CA ASN A 284 29.77 -8.75 -26.39
C ASN A 284 31.08 -8.38 -25.67
N ALA A 285 31.03 -7.58 -24.59
CA ALA A 285 32.20 -7.05 -23.90
C ALA A 285 31.93 -6.85 -22.39
N LEU A 286 31.45 -7.91 -21.72
CA LEU A 286 31.14 -7.88 -20.29
C LEU A 286 32.38 -7.87 -19.40
N ASN A 287 32.30 -7.18 -18.26
CA ASN A 287 33.37 -7.10 -17.26
C ASN A 287 33.29 -8.29 -16.31
N GLN A 288 34.41 -8.97 -16.04
CA GLN A 288 34.43 -10.07 -15.07
C GLN A 288 34.32 -9.54 -13.64
N LEU A 289 33.34 -10.04 -12.88
CA LEU A 289 33.19 -9.76 -11.45
C LEU A 289 34.02 -10.76 -10.63
N GLY A 290 34.80 -10.24 -9.68
CA GLY A 290 35.56 -11.05 -8.74
C GLY A 290 34.67 -11.74 -7.69
N SER A 291 35.12 -12.87 -7.16
CA SER A 291 34.45 -13.48 -6.01
C SER A 291 34.57 -12.60 -4.77
N LEU A 292 33.46 -12.43 -4.05
CA LEU A 292 33.39 -11.69 -2.79
C LEU A 292 34.13 -12.42 -1.64
N TYR A 293 34.51 -13.68 -1.84
CA TYR A 293 34.95 -14.59 -0.77
C TYR A 293 36.46 -14.86 -0.77
N THR A 294 37.24 -14.15 -1.60
CA THR A 294 38.68 -14.36 -1.76
C THR A 294 39.49 -14.19 -0.47
N ALA A 295 39.01 -13.37 0.48
CA ALA A 295 39.63 -13.18 1.79
C ALA A 295 39.62 -14.46 2.66
N THR A 296 38.57 -15.28 2.54
CA THR A 296 38.35 -16.47 3.40
C THR A 296 38.65 -17.77 2.67
N LEU A 297 38.31 -17.84 1.37
CA LEU A 297 38.43 -19.04 0.54
C LEU A 297 39.65 -19.01 -0.41
N GLY A 298 40.39 -17.89 -0.44
CA GLY A 298 41.59 -17.71 -1.25
C GLY A 298 41.32 -17.24 -2.69
N LEU A 299 42.39 -17.01 -3.45
CA LEU A 299 42.33 -16.37 -4.78
C LEU A 299 41.52 -17.13 -5.85
N ASN A 300 41.27 -18.43 -5.63
CA ASN A 300 40.49 -19.28 -6.55
C ASN A 300 39.05 -19.50 -6.07
N ALA A 301 38.56 -18.70 -5.11
CA ALA A 301 37.19 -18.79 -4.63
C ALA A 301 36.19 -18.56 -5.79
N PRO A 302 35.21 -19.46 -5.99
CA PRO A 302 34.16 -19.20 -6.97
C PRO A 302 33.23 -18.05 -6.52
N PRO A 303 32.45 -17.46 -7.42
CA PRO A 303 31.39 -16.53 -7.06
C PRO A 303 30.27 -17.18 -6.24
N PHE A 304 30.10 -18.52 -6.34
CA PHE A 304 29.04 -19.30 -5.68
C PHE A 304 29.61 -20.53 -4.93
N PRO A 305 30.23 -20.34 -3.74
CA PRO A 305 30.93 -21.41 -3.02
C PRO A 305 30.03 -22.29 -2.14
N GLY A 306 28.74 -21.99 -2.01
CA GLY A 306 27.83 -22.65 -1.07
C GLY A 306 27.95 -22.11 0.36
N VAL A 307 27.91 -20.77 0.55
CA VAL A 307 28.04 -20.13 1.88
C VAL A 307 26.99 -20.67 2.87
N TYR A 308 25.81 -21.06 2.37
CA TYR A 308 24.67 -21.60 3.12
C TYR A 308 24.47 -23.10 2.85
N GLY A 309 25.56 -23.83 2.59
CA GLY A 309 25.53 -25.27 2.27
C GLY A 309 25.59 -25.49 0.77
N ALA A 310 24.44 -25.67 0.13
CA ALA A 310 24.34 -25.77 -1.34
C ALA A 310 23.72 -24.51 -1.96
N TRP A 311 23.72 -23.38 -1.25
CA TRP A 311 22.99 -22.16 -1.61
C TRP A 311 23.84 -20.91 -1.40
N ASP A 312 23.60 -19.91 -2.22
CA ASP A 312 24.30 -18.63 -2.26
C ASP A 312 23.36 -17.47 -2.64
N ASN A 313 23.53 -16.33 -1.97
CA ASN A 313 22.88 -15.04 -2.30
C ASN A 313 23.86 -13.83 -2.29
N PRO A 314 25.05 -13.92 -2.93
CA PRO A 314 26.02 -12.83 -3.00
C PRO A 314 25.44 -11.59 -3.66
N THR A 315 25.82 -10.42 -3.13
CA THR A 315 25.46 -9.11 -3.68
C THR A 315 26.71 -8.31 -4.03
N TRP A 316 26.90 -8.01 -5.30
CA TRP A 316 27.99 -7.17 -5.81
C TRP A 316 27.53 -5.72 -5.95
N SER A 317 28.42 -4.76 -5.66
CA SER A 317 28.26 -3.39 -6.17
C SER A 317 28.78 -3.36 -7.61
N VAL A 318 27.93 -2.86 -8.52
CA VAL A 318 28.19 -2.89 -9.97
C VAL A 318 28.11 -1.51 -10.64
N GLY A 319 27.85 -0.45 -9.87
CA GLY A 319 27.65 0.92 -10.37
C GLY A 319 28.72 1.44 -11.34
N GLN A 320 29.99 1.10 -11.13
CA GLN A 320 31.11 1.45 -12.03
C GLN A 320 31.04 0.85 -13.45
N PHE A 321 30.12 -0.10 -13.68
CA PHE A 321 29.88 -0.77 -14.95
C PHE A 321 28.53 -0.40 -15.58
N VAL A 322 27.65 0.27 -14.83
CA VAL A 322 26.33 0.72 -15.28
C VAL A 322 26.47 2.02 -16.06
N ASN A 323 25.85 2.10 -17.24
CA ASN A 323 26.04 3.22 -18.14
C ASN A 323 25.09 4.41 -17.85
N GLY A 324 25.32 5.14 -16.75
CA GLY A 324 24.52 6.30 -16.33
C GLY A 324 24.77 7.61 -17.09
N SER A 325 25.10 7.57 -18.39
CA SER A 325 25.42 8.77 -19.19
C SER A 325 24.80 8.74 -20.60
N LEU A 326 23.75 7.93 -20.79
CA LEU A 326 22.96 7.92 -22.02
C LEU A 326 21.70 8.75 -21.82
N ASN A 327 21.56 9.82 -22.61
CA ASN A 327 20.31 10.57 -22.66
C ASN A 327 19.20 9.71 -23.29
N ALA A 328 18.16 9.38 -22.51
CA ALA A 328 16.84 8.93 -22.94
C ALA A 328 16.75 7.67 -23.86
N PHE A 329 16.77 6.48 -23.26
CA PHE A 329 16.07 5.26 -23.73
C PHE A 329 15.96 4.24 -22.59
N ASP A 330 15.05 3.25 -22.71
CA ASP A 330 14.97 2.09 -21.82
C ASP A 330 16.32 1.33 -21.83
N THR A 331 17.14 1.54 -20.80
CA THR A 331 18.44 0.89 -20.71
C THR A 331 18.33 -0.58 -20.26
N SER A 332 19.27 -1.39 -20.72
CA SER A 332 19.41 -2.79 -20.32
C SER A 332 20.85 -3.14 -20.01
N GLU A 333 21.07 -3.83 -18.90
CA GLU A 333 22.35 -4.40 -18.51
C GLU A 333 22.36 -5.92 -18.79
N THR A 334 23.52 -6.55 -18.86
CA THR A 334 23.60 -8.01 -19.03
C THR A 334 24.48 -8.63 -17.94
N THR A 335 23.97 -9.66 -17.27
CA THR A 335 24.77 -10.56 -16.42
C THR A 335 24.95 -11.91 -17.08
N SER A 336 26.12 -12.52 -16.93
CA SER A 336 26.39 -13.86 -17.46
C SER A 336 27.31 -14.67 -16.56
N VAL A 337 27.01 -15.96 -16.42
CA VAL A 337 27.80 -16.92 -15.64
C VAL A 337 28.20 -18.11 -16.52
N THR A 338 29.50 -18.38 -16.57
CA THR A 338 30.09 -19.47 -17.35
C THR A 338 30.89 -20.41 -16.45
N PRO A 339 30.70 -21.75 -16.53
CA PRO A 339 31.58 -22.70 -15.87
C PRO A 339 33.04 -22.54 -16.31
N THR A 340 34.00 -22.71 -15.41
CA THR A 340 35.43 -22.71 -15.77
C THR A 340 35.79 -23.96 -16.57
N SER A 341 36.91 -23.93 -17.30
CA SER A 341 37.42 -25.07 -18.08
C SER A 341 37.99 -26.22 -17.24
N THR A 342 38.20 -26.01 -15.94
CA THR A 342 38.83 -26.97 -15.01
C THR A 342 38.11 -26.92 -13.67
N ASN A 343 37.67 -28.07 -13.16
CA ASN A 343 36.76 -28.18 -12.02
C ASN A 343 35.44 -27.40 -12.23
N SER A 344 34.90 -27.46 -13.46
CA SER A 344 33.65 -26.79 -13.85
C SER A 344 32.53 -27.00 -12.83
N GLY A 345 31.95 -25.88 -12.36
CA GLY A 345 30.74 -25.84 -11.57
C GLY A 345 29.58 -25.29 -12.37
N CYS A 346 28.36 -25.70 -12.01
CA CYS A 346 27.14 -25.17 -12.61
C CYS A 346 26.09 -25.02 -11.50
N VAL A 347 25.77 -23.77 -11.19
CA VAL A 347 24.72 -23.40 -10.25
C VAL A 347 23.36 -23.34 -10.94
N ASN A 348 22.30 -23.22 -10.15
CA ASN A 348 20.91 -23.17 -10.59
C ASN A 348 20.27 -21.89 -10.07
N TRP A 349 19.54 -21.15 -10.90
CA TRP A 349 18.95 -19.87 -10.50
C TRP A 349 17.49 -20.03 -10.11
N GLY A 350 17.15 -19.45 -8.95
CA GLY A 350 15.79 -19.14 -8.55
C GLY A 350 15.41 -17.69 -8.86
N ALA A 351 16.33 -16.76 -8.58
CA ALA A 351 16.11 -15.34 -8.82
C ALA A 351 17.41 -14.53 -9.03
N ILE A 352 17.25 -13.34 -9.58
CA ILE A 352 18.24 -12.26 -9.64
C ILE A 352 17.54 -10.98 -9.19
N VAL A 353 18.20 -10.19 -8.34
CA VAL A 353 17.75 -8.85 -7.97
C VAL A 353 18.79 -7.86 -8.46
N PHE A 354 18.36 -6.79 -9.11
CA PHE A 354 19.21 -5.68 -9.53
C PHE A 354 18.61 -4.39 -9.00
N SER A 355 19.44 -3.48 -8.50
CA SER A 355 19.00 -2.10 -8.25
C SER A 355 19.98 -1.08 -8.80
N THR A 356 19.47 0.10 -9.10
CA THR A 356 20.25 1.30 -9.42
C THR A 356 19.48 2.54 -9.02
N THR A 357 20.18 3.58 -8.55
CA THR A 357 19.61 4.93 -8.54
C THR A 357 19.18 5.32 -9.95
N VAL A 358 18.05 6.02 -10.06
CA VAL A 358 17.49 6.50 -11.32
C VAL A 358 17.50 8.03 -11.38
N GLN A 359 17.29 8.58 -12.58
CA GLN A 359 17.19 10.02 -12.79
C GLN A 359 15.74 10.47 -12.59
N ASP A 360 15.57 11.44 -11.70
CA ASP A 360 14.33 12.17 -11.37
C ASP A 360 14.82 13.58 -10.97
N THR A 361 14.64 14.55 -11.87
CA THR A 361 15.30 15.87 -11.79
C THR A 361 14.58 16.86 -10.88
N ASP A 362 13.26 16.76 -10.71
CA ASP A 362 12.49 17.69 -9.87
C ASP A 362 11.94 17.07 -8.57
N GLY A 363 11.96 15.73 -8.45
CA GLY A 363 11.62 14.99 -7.24
C GLY A 363 10.14 14.66 -7.13
N ASP A 364 9.50 14.26 -8.21
CA ASP A 364 8.10 13.80 -8.25
C ASP A 364 7.91 12.27 -8.37
N GLY A 365 9.00 11.50 -8.49
CA GLY A 365 8.94 10.04 -8.62
C GLY A 365 8.75 9.51 -10.03
N LEU A 366 8.53 10.38 -11.01
CA LEU A 366 8.65 10.06 -12.43
C LEU A 366 10.12 10.14 -12.85
N LEU A 367 10.47 9.44 -13.94
CA LEU A 367 11.83 9.46 -14.47
C LEU A 367 11.90 10.41 -15.65
N ASP A 368 12.98 11.20 -15.75
CA ASP A 368 13.20 12.16 -16.83
C ASP A 368 12.93 11.55 -18.22
N THR A 369 13.39 10.32 -18.49
CA THR A 369 13.13 9.62 -19.76
C THR A 369 11.64 9.34 -20.00
N TRP A 370 10.85 8.99 -18.99
CA TRP A 370 9.41 8.75 -19.13
C TRP A 370 8.69 10.05 -19.49
N GLU A 371 9.03 11.14 -18.80
CA GLU A 371 8.41 12.43 -19.02
C GLU A 371 8.83 13.04 -20.36
N ASN A 372 10.11 12.96 -20.73
CA ASN A 372 10.60 13.38 -22.05
C ASN A 372 9.88 12.63 -23.19
N ASN A 373 9.65 11.32 -23.02
CA ASN A 373 8.93 10.49 -23.99
C ASN A 373 7.39 10.61 -23.91
N LYS A 374 6.85 11.33 -22.91
CA LYS A 374 5.41 11.42 -22.59
C LYS A 374 4.78 10.04 -22.35
N GLY A 375 5.54 9.14 -21.72
CA GLY A 375 5.17 7.75 -21.46
C GLY A 375 6.36 6.78 -21.51
N TYR A 376 6.08 5.51 -21.21
CA TYR A 376 7.06 4.41 -21.22
C TYR A 376 6.38 3.08 -21.57
N THR A 377 7.15 2.02 -21.83
CA THR A 377 6.62 0.66 -21.89
C THR A 377 6.96 -0.05 -20.59
N ASP A 378 5.96 -0.52 -19.84
CA ASP A 378 6.21 -1.27 -18.62
C ASP A 378 6.86 -2.62 -18.95
N GLU A 379 8.11 -2.83 -18.52
CA GLU A 379 8.88 -4.06 -18.79
C GLU A 379 8.21 -5.33 -18.21
N VAL A 380 7.38 -5.21 -17.17
CA VAL A 380 6.71 -6.38 -16.55
C VAL A 380 5.52 -6.86 -17.38
N SER A 381 4.63 -5.96 -17.80
CA SER A 381 3.42 -6.29 -18.54
C SER A 381 3.57 -6.20 -20.07
N GLY A 382 4.57 -5.46 -20.55
CA GLY A 382 4.75 -5.11 -21.96
C GLY A 382 3.77 -4.05 -22.47
N ASN A 383 3.01 -3.39 -21.58
CA ASN A 383 2.01 -2.40 -21.97
C ASN A 383 2.62 -0.99 -22.08
N PRO A 384 2.20 -0.17 -23.07
CA PRO A 384 2.54 1.25 -23.10
C PRO A 384 1.72 2.03 -22.06
N ILE A 385 2.38 2.89 -21.31
CA ILE A 385 1.82 3.84 -20.34
C ILE A 385 2.02 5.23 -20.90
N ALA A 386 0.96 6.05 -20.96
CA ALA A 386 1.05 7.45 -21.40
C ALA A 386 1.28 8.37 -20.21
N LEU A 387 2.07 9.43 -20.38
CA LEU A 387 2.25 10.53 -19.44
C LEU A 387 2.14 11.86 -20.22
N PRO A 388 0.94 12.19 -20.73
CA PRO A 388 0.75 13.39 -21.53
C PRO A 388 1.05 14.64 -20.71
N LEU A 389 1.67 15.64 -21.34
CA LEU A 389 2.01 16.94 -20.74
C LEU A 389 3.05 16.94 -19.61
N ALA A 390 3.62 15.80 -19.22
CA ALA A 390 4.67 15.74 -18.21
C ALA A 390 5.91 16.61 -18.55
N ASP A 391 6.73 17.06 -17.59
CA ASP A 391 7.88 17.94 -17.79
C ASP A 391 8.97 17.75 -16.70
N PRO A 392 10.18 17.22 -17.02
CA PRO A 392 11.22 16.83 -16.05
C PRO A 392 11.91 17.98 -15.29
N PHE A 393 11.31 19.16 -15.33
CA PHE A 393 11.71 20.34 -14.58
C PHE A 393 10.53 20.97 -13.82
N LYS A 394 9.38 20.29 -13.78
CA LYS A 394 8.15 20.69 -13.12
C LYS A 394 7.26 19.48 -12.75
N LYS A 395 7.45 19.01 -11.52
CA LYS A 395 6.63 18.04 -10.78
C LYS A 395 5.24 17.83 -11.35
N ASP A 396 4.99 16.62 -11.83
CA ASP A 396 3.71 16.13 -12.26
C ASP A 396 3.11 15.17 -11.23
N LEU A 397 1.78 15.11 -11.18
CA LEU A 397 1.05 14.15 -10.37
C LEU A 397 -0.09 13.58 -11.21
N PHE A 398 0.04 12.31 -11.62
CA PHE A 398 -0.98 11.63 -12.41
C PHE A 398 -1.91 10.83 -11.49
N VAL A 399 -3.21 11.08 -11.60
CA VAL A 399 -4.26 10.41 -10.83
C VAL A 399 -5.30 9.85 -11.79
N GLN A 400 -5.38 8.53 -11.92
CA GLN A 400 -6.52 7.91 -12.60
C GLN A 400 -7.74 7.94 -11.68
N ILE A 401 -8.86 8.45 -12.19
CA ILE A 401 -10.14 8.45 -11.46
C ILE A 401 -11.10 7.45 -12.10
N ASP A 402 -11.42 6.41 -11.34
CA ASP A 402 -12.55 5.53 -11.58
C ASP A 402 -13.70 5.93 -10.66
N TYR A 403 -14.95 5.72 -11.10
CA TYR A 403 -16.11 6.15 -10.33
C TYR A 403 -17.28 5.19 -10.46
N LEU A 404 -18.09 5.11 -9.41
CA LEU A 404 -19.32 4.34 -9.41
C LEU A 404 -20.49 5.12 -10.05
N ALA A 405 -21.39 4.39 -10.72
CA ALA A 405 -22.66 4.94 -11.19
C ALA A 405 -23.80 3.92 -11.19
N LEU A 406 -25.02 4.42 -10.99
CA LEU A 406 -26.27 3.69 -11.15
C LEU A 406 -27.04 4.23 -12.36
N ARG A 407 -27.48 3.32 -13.24
CA ARG A 407 -28.28 3.63 -14.42
C ARG A 407 -29.64 2.94 -14.39
N ASP A 408 -30.64 3.55 -15.03
CA ASP A 408 -31.95 2.94 -15.27
C ASP A 408 -31.91 1.91 -16.41
N ALA A 409 -33.02 1.20 -16.63
CA ALA A 409 -33.16 0.23 -17.72
C ALA A 409 -33.09 0.82 -19.14
N ASN A 410 -33.09 2.16 -19.28
CA ASN A 410 -32.92 2.88 -20.54
C ASN A 410 -31.52 3.51 -20.67
N ASN A 411 -30.59 3.18 -19.74
CA ASN A 411 -29.22 3.69 -19.65
C ASN A 411 -29.08 5.17 -19.21
N ASN A 412 -30.13 5.79 -18.64
CA ASN A 412 -30.04 7.11 -18.01
C ASN A 412 -29.33 7.01 -16.65
N ILE A 413 -28.48 7.97 -16.30
CA ILE A 413 -27.88 8.05 -14.95
C ILE A 413 -28.96 8.43 -13.93
N LEU A 414 -29.02 7.65 -12.85
CA LEU A 414 -29.84 7.92 -11.66
C LEU A 414 -28.99 8.44 -10.51
N HIS A 415 -27.76 7.93 -10.39
CA HIS A 415 -26.77 8.28 -9.38
C HIS A 415 -25.38 8.17 -10.01
N SER A 416 -24.44 9.06 -9.67
CA SER A 416 -23.08 9.00 -10.18
C SER A 416 -22.10 9.67 -9.24
N HIS A 417 -21.04 8.95 -8.92
CA HIS A 417 -19.90 9.42 -8.16
C HIS A 417 -18.82 10.08 -9.03
N LEU A 418 -19.08 10.33 -10.33
CA LEU A 418 -18.18 11.11 -11.18
C LEU A 418 -17.90 12.47 -10.50
N PRO A 419 -16.63 12.83 -10.22
CA PRO A 419 -16.33 14.10 -9.57
C PRO A 419 -16.85 15.28 -10.38
N LYS A 420 -17.41 16.28 -9.69
CA LYS A 420 -17.82 17.55 -10.30
C LYS A 420 -16.56 18.21 -10.88
N GLN A 421 -16.57 18.67 -12.15
CA GLN A 421 -15.40 19.30 -12.80
C GLN A 421 -14.76 20.37 -11.91
N ALA A 422 -15.57 21.30 -11.38
CA ALA A 422 -15.11 22.36 -10.49
C ALA A 422 -14.43 21.90 -9.19
N ALA A 423 -14.59 20.63 -8.77
CA ALA A 423 -13.84 20.05 -7.66
C ALA A 423 -12.42 19.66 -8.10
N LEU A 424 -12.28 19.07 -9.30
CA LEU A 424 -11.00 18.80 -9.93
C LEU A 424 -10.25 20.10 -10.19
N ASP A 425 -10.95 21.12 -10.72
CA ASP A 425 -10.41 22.46 -10.97
C ASP A 425 -9.87 23.09 -9.69
N ALA A 426 -10.63 23.05 -8.59
CA ALA A 426 -10.23 23.63 -7.31
C ALA A 426 -9.03 22.90 -6.67
N VAL A 427 -8.91 21.57 -6.83
CA VAL A 427 -7.71 20.83 -6.38
C VAL A 427 -6.51 21.14 -7.29
N GLY A 428 -6.70 21.16 -8.62
CA GLY A 428 -5.65 21.51 -9.56
C GLY A 428 -5.12 22.93 -9.38
N ASP A 429 -6.01 23.91 -9.15
CA ASP A 429 -5.65 25.30 -8.84
C ASP A 429 -4.81 25.37 -7.55
N ALA A 430 -5.17 24.57 -6.53
CA ALA A 430 -4.43 24.52 -5.27
C ALA A 430 -3.00 23.97 -5.45
N PHE A 431 -2.78 22.97 -6.30
CA PHE A 431 -1.44 22.43 -6.64
C PHE A 431 -0.65 23.32 -7.61
N GLY A 432 -1.34 23.94 -8.58
CA GLY A 432 -0.76 24.82 -9.59
C GLY A 432 -0.41 26.23 -9.10
N ALA A 433 -0.83 26.61 -7.88
CA ALA A 433 -0.62 27.93 -7.33
C ALA A 433 0.87 28.35 -7.27
N ALA A 434 1.11 29.65 -7.42
CA ALA A 434 2.46 30.22 -7.48
C ALA A 434 3.27 29.92 -6.21
N GLY A 435 4.46 29.32 -6.40
CA GLY A 435 5.33 28.86 -5.32
C GLY A 435 5.28 27.35 -5.07
N LYS A 436 4.21 26.67 -5.49
CA LYS A 436 4.09 25.20 -5.46
C LYS A 436 4.50 24.60 -6.81
N ASN A 437 3.94 25.16 -7.89
CA ASN A 437 4.31 24.85 -9.27
C ASN A 437 4.24 23.34 -9.61
N ILE A 438 3.20 22.64 -9.15
CA ILE A 438 2.94 21.23 -9.51
C ILE A 438 1.91 21.18 -10.64
N ASN A 439 2.08 20.28 -11.60
CA ASN A 439 1.08 19.92 -12.59
C ASN A 439 0.24 18.75 -12.05
N LEU A 440 -1.09 18.90 -11.99
CA LEU A 440 -1.99 17.81 -11.60
C LEU A 440 -2.74 17.30 -12.83
N HIS A 441 -2.70 15.99 -13.07
CA HIS A 441 -3.26 15.33 -14.24
C HIS A 441 -4.28 14.26 -13.83
N PHE A 442 -5.56 14.60 -13.91
CA PHE A 442 -6.67 13.66 -13.71
C PHE A 442 -6.97 12.90 -15.00
N ASP A 443 -6.79 11.58 -14.98
CA ASP A 443 -7.10 10.69 -16.10
C ASP A 443 -8.49 10.08 -15.92
N LEU A 444 -9.38 10.47 -16.83
CA LEU A 444 -10.81 10.17 -16.85
C LEU A 444 -11.18 9.66 -18.26
N PRO A 445 -12.34 8.98 -18.43
CA PRO A 445 -12.76 8.52 -19.75
C PRO A 445 -12.75 9.67 -20.78
N SER A 446 -12.02 9.51 -21.89
CA SER A 446 -11.64 10.59 -22.83
C SER A 446 -12.73 11.56 -23.35
N SER A 447 -14.01 11.23 -23.21
CA SER A 447 -15.15 12.12 -23.53
C SER A 447 -15.56 13.08 -22.40
N ILE A 448 -15.10 12.84 -21.18
CA ILE A 448 -15.45 13.58 -19.97
C ILE A 448 -14.51 14.79 -19.82
N TYR A 449 -15.08 15.97 -19.56
CA TYR A 449 -14.35 17.24 -19.36
C TYR A 449 -13.25 17.54 -20.41
N SER A 450 -13.48 17.13 -21.66
CA SER A 450 -12.49 17.25 -22.73
C SER A 450 -12.10 18.71 -23.02
N GLY A 451 -10.81 19.01 -22.87
CA GLY A 451 -10.25 20.37 -23.03
C GLY A 451 -10.16 21.17 -21.74
N ASP A 452 -10.50 20.58 -20.59
CA ASP A 452 -10.14 21.10 -19.28
C ASP A 452 -8.61 21.13 -19.07
N GLN A 453 -8.11 22.01 -18.19
CA GLN A 453 -6.66 22.18 -17.96
C GLN A 453 -6.03 21.06 -17.11
N TYR A 454 -6.80 20.38 -16.27
CA TYR A 454 -6.31 19.31 -15.38
C TYR A 454 -6.74 17.90 -15.83
N VAL A 455 -7.57 17.76 -16.87
CA VAL A 455 -8.08 16.46 -17.33
C VAL A 455 -7.37 15.96 -18.58
N VAL A 456 -6.65 14.84 -18.47
CA VAL A 456 -5.85 14.28 -19.58
C VAL A 456 -6.69 13.39 -20.50
N SER A 457 -7.24 13.99 -21.57
CA SER A 457 -8.05 13.27 -22.57
C SER A 457 -7.37 12.12 -23.35
N THR A 458 -6.05 11.95 -23.20
CA THR A 458 -5.24 10.92 -23.88
C THR A 458 -4.52 9.96 -22.95
N GLY A 459 -4.82 9.95 -21.65
CA GLY A 459 -4.20 8.99 -20.73
C GLY A 459 -4.58 7.54 -21.03
N HIS A 460 -5.81 7.32 -21.50
CA HIS A 460 -6.48 6.01 -21.69
C HIS A 460 -6.95 5.34 -20.39
N GLY A 461 -6.96 6.05 -19.26
CA GLY A 461 -7.51 5.56 -17.99
C GLY A 461 -8.93 6.05 -17.72
N GLY A 462 -9.40 5.72 -16.52
CA GLY A 462 -10.68 6.14 -15.98
C GLY A 462 -11.83 5.24 -16.44
N ASN A 463 -12.60 4.72 -15.50
CA ASN A 463 -13.77 3.88 -15.79
C ASN A 463 -15.02 4.29 -15.01
N GLU A 464 -16.17 4.22 -15.68
CA GLU A 464 -17.46 4.11 -15.02
C GLU A 464 -17.70 2.65 -14.61
N ILE A 465 -17.93 2.42 -13.33
CA ILE A 465 -18.18 1.11 -12.75
C ILE A 465 -19.62 1.07 -12.25
N SER A 466 -20.39 0.06 -12.65
CA SER A 466 -21.78 -0.02 -12.18
C SER A 466 -21.83 -0.35 -10.69
N GLU A 467 -22.55 0.45 -9.90
CA GLU A 467 -22.83 0.15 -8.48
C GLU A 467 -23.44 -1.25 -8.32
N SER A 468 -24.30 -1.65 -9.26
CA SER A 468 -24.93 -2.97 -9.29
C SER A 468 -23.95 -4.15 -9.41
N ALA A 469 -22.71 -3.91 -9.88
CA ALA A 469 -21.66 -4.92 -9.93
C ALA A 469 -20.98 -5.15 -8.57
N LEU A 470 -21.14 -4.22 -7.62
CA LEU A 470 -20.58 -4.29 -6.27
C LEU A 470 -21.62 -4.68 -5.21
N VAL A 471 -22.90 -4.76 -5.59
CA VAL A 471 -23.97 -5.24 -4.72
C VAL A 471 -23.86 -6.75 -4.53
N CYS A 472 -23.52 -7.18 -3.31
CA CYS A 472 -23.55 -8.59 -2.93
C CYS A 472 -24.96 -9.01 -2.48
N THR A 473 -25.51 -10.08 -3.06
CA THR A 473 -26.77 -10.70 -2.61
C THR A 473 -26.51 -12.07 -1.99
N ASP A 474 -27.07 -12.35 -0.81
CA ASP A 474 -26.91 -13.66 -0.16
C ASP A 474 -27.40 -14.81 -1.07
N PRO A 475 -26.65 -15.92 -1.20
CA PRO A 475 -27.10 -17.09 -1.95
C PRO A 475 -28.43 -17.64 -1.41
N ALA A 476 -29.30 -18.13 -2.30
CA ALA A 476 -30.61 -18.66 -1.91
C ALA A 476 -30.55 -19.84 -0.92
N GLN A 477 -29.42 -20.56 -0.86
CA GLN A 477 -29.09 -21.58 0.13
C GLN A 477 -27.60 -21.39 0.51
N PRO A 478 -27.28 -20.51 1.48
CA PRO A 478 -25.90 -20.16 1.78
C PRO A 478 -25.24 -21.26 2.62
N GLY A 479 -24.09 -21.75 2.15
CA GLY A 479 -23.21 -22.58 2.97
C GLY A 479 -22.46 -21.74 4.02
N PRO A 480 -21.81 -22.37 5.00
CA PRO A 480 -20.96 -21.67 5.97
C PRO A 480 -19.93 -20.75 5.30
N GLY A 481 -19.90 -19.48 5.70
CA GLY A 481 -18.99 -18.46 5.18
C GLY A 481 -19.43 -17.79 3.88
N GLN A 482 -20.53 -18.23 3.25
CA GLN A 482 -20.96 -17.79 1.93
C GLN A 482 -21.95 -16.61 1.93
N LEU A 483 -22.18 -15.99 3.08
CA LEU A 483 -23.02 -14.79 3.17
C LEU A 483 -22.24 -13.54 2.74
N CYS A 484 -22.97 -12.54 2.27
CA CYS A 484 -22.43 -11.21 2.05
C CYS A 484 -22.09 -10.54 3.38
N ALA A 485 -20.95 -9.86 3.46
CA ALA A 485 -20.62 -9.00 4.60
C ALA A 485 -21.64 -7.87 4.72
N PHE A 486 -21.96 -7.25 3.58
CA PHE A 486 -22.88 -6.13 3.42
C PHE A 486 -23.95 -6.47 2.38
N PRO A 487 -25.03 -7.19 2.76
CA PRO A 487 -26.04 -7.65 1.81
C PRO A 487 -26.83 -6.47 1.22
N ASN A 488 -26.98 -6.48 -0.11
CA ASN A 488 -27.74 -5.49 -0.90
C ASN A 488 -27.20 -4.05 -0.87
N GLN A 489 -25.92 -3.83 -0.56
CA GLN A 489 -25.30 -2.51 -0.52
C GLN A 489 -24.08 -2.44 -1.47
N PRO A 490 -23.91 -1.37 -2.28
CA PRO A 490 -22.71 -1.14 -3.06
C PRO A 490 -21.61 -0.59 -2.14
N ALA A 491 -20.66 -1.43 -1.77
CA ALA A 491 -19.57 -1.04 -0.88
C ALA A 491 -18.23 -1.66 -1.29
N VAL A 492 -17.14 -0.90 -1.15
CA VAL A 492 -15.78 -1.35 -1.45
C VAL A 492 -14.94 -1.22 -0.19
N SER A 493 -14.36 -2.32 0.29
CA SER A 493 -13.60 -2.33 1.53
C SER A 493 -12.13 -1.94 1.32
N TRP A 494 -11.66 -0.98 2.11
CA TRP A 494 -10.24 -0.67 2.14
C TRP A 494 -9.41 -1.80 2.79
N LYS A 495 -8.24 -2.20 2.26
CA LYS A 495 -7.71 -1.96 0.90
C LYS A 495 -8.03 -3.12 -0.06
N GLY A 496 -8.36 -4.30 0.47
CA GLY A 496 -8.51 -5.52 -0.34
C GLY A 496 -9.66 -5.48 -1.35
N GLY A 497 -10.75 -4.77 -1.04
CA GLY A 497 -11.85 -4.52 -1.97
C GLY A 497 -11.43 -3.60 -3.11
N LEU A 498 -10.73 -2.49 -2.80
CA LEU A 498 -10.17 -1.59 -3.80
C LEU A 498 -9.28 -2.33 -4.79
N LEU A 499 -8.34 -3.13 -4.28
CA LEU A 499 -7.43 -3.93 -5.11
C LEU A 499 -8.19 -4.94 -5.96
N ALA A 500 -9.32 -5.48 -5.50
CA ALA A 500 -10.15 -6.41 -6.29
C ALA A 500 -10.92 -5.70 -7.43
N VAL A 501 -11.31 -4.44 -7.24
CA VAL A 501 -11.83 -3.55 -8.30
C VAL A 501 -10.71 -3.21 -9.28
N GLN A 502 -9.63 -2.61 -8.78
CA GLN A 502 -8.45 -2.15 -9.53
C GLN A 502 -7.88 -3.24 -10.46
N ASN A 503 -7.68 -4.45 -9.93
CA ASN A 503 -7.06 -5.57 -10.66
C ASN A 503 -8.06 -6.44 -11.44
N GLY A 504 -9.34 -6.08 -11.53
CA GLY A 504 -10.34 -6.81 -12.34
C GLY A 504 -10.75 -8.18 -11.79
N VAL A 505 -10.57 -8.43 -10.50
CA VAL A 505 -10.87 -9.73 -9.85
C VAL A 505 -12.37 -9.89 -9.56
N LEU A 506 -13.06 -8.77 -9.30
CA LEU A 506 -14.52 -8.73 -9.35
C LEU A 506 -14.98 -8.81 -10.81
N ALA A 507 -16.09 -9.50 -11.07
CA ALA A 507 -16.48 -9.91 -12.43
C ALA A 507 -17.01 -8.76 -13.30
N PHE A 508 -16.11 -7.90 -13.78
CA PHE A 508 -16.38 -6.94 -14.84
C PHE A 508 -16.84 -7.65 -16.12
N GLN A 509 -17.63 -6.95 -16.92
CA GLN A 509 -17.99 -7.43 -18.26
C GLN A 509 -16.71 -7.66 -19.09
N ASN A 510 -16.40 -8.92 -19.34
CA ASN A 510 -15.23 -9.42 -20.08
C ASN A 510 -13.87 -9.38 -19.35
N GLY A 511 -13.82 -9.17 -18.02
CA GLY A 511 -12.60 -9.42 -17.22
C GLY A 511 -11.42 -8.50 -17.52
N VAL A 512 -11.68 -7.25 -17.89
CA VAL A 512 -10.66 -6.19 -17.98
C VAL A 512 -10.54 -5.53 -16.60
N GLY A 513 -9.31 -5.32 -16.12
CA GLY A 513 -9.06 -4.59 -14.88
C GLY A 513 -9.28 -3.10 -15.05
N ALA A 514 -9.82 -2.46 -14.01
CA ALA A 514 -10.03 -1.01 -13.94
C ALA A 514 -8.71 -0.22 -14.10
N PHE A 515 -7.62 -0.74 -13.54
CA PHE A 515 -6.29 -0.15 -13.65
C PHE A 515 -5.39 -1.00 -14.54
N GLN A 516 -4.82 -0.37 -15.56
CA GLN A 516 -3.91 -1.04 -16.50
C GLN A 516 -2.60 -1.43 -15.80
N ALA A 517 -2.20 -2.70 -15.94
CA ALA A 517 -0.91 -3.18 -15.42
C ALA A 517 0.25 -2.33 -15.98
N GLY A 518 1.16 -1.93 -15.09
CA GLY A 518 2.26 -1.00 -15.34
C GLY A 518 2.04 0.41 -14.79
N ARG A 519 0.77 0.88 -14.72
CA ARG A 519 0.43 2.24 -14.25
C ARG A 519 0.83 2.52 -12.80
N THR A 520 0.89 1.51 -11.93
CA THR A 520 1.29 1.63 -10.51
C THR A 520 2.70 2.22 -10.29
N GLN A 521 3.50 2.40 -11.34
CA GLN A 521 4.83 3.03 -11.27
C GLN A 521 4.80 4.56 -11.47
N SER A 522 3.69 5.12 -11.97
CA SER A 522 3.61 6.54 -12.39
C SER A 522 2.23 7.19 -12.20
N TYR A 523 1.21 6.42 -11.79
CA TYR A 523 -0.15 6.89 -11.53
C TYR A 523 -0.58 6.51 -10.12
N HIS A 524 -1.22 7.47 -9.45
CA HIS A 524 -2.12 7.21 -8.34
C HIS A 524 -3.46 6.71 -8.88
N TYR A 525 -4.16 5.86 -8.12
CA TYR A 525 -5.46 5.31 -8.47
C TYR A 525 -6.51 5.75 -7.44
N ALA A 526 -7.52 6.47 -7.90
CA ALA A 526 -8.61 6.98 -7.10
C ALA A 526 -9.93 6.31 -7.49
N LEU A 527 -10.64 5.75 -6.52
CA LEU A 527 -12.02 5.26 -6.72
C LEU A 527 -13.02 6.17 -6.00
N PHE A 528 -13.84 6.87 -6.78
CA PHE A 528 -15.00 7.59 -6.26
C PHE A 528 -16.19 6.64 -6.12
N GLY A 529 -16.48 6.26 -4.88
CA GLY A 529 -17.43 5.22 -4.53
C GLY A 529 -18.62 5.66 -3.70
N HIS A 530 -19.53 4.72 -3.54
CA HIS A 530 -20.70 4.83 -2.71
C HIS A 530 -20.27 4.69 -1.25
N SER A 531 -20.32 3.50 -0.66
CA SER A 531 -19.97 3.30 0.75
C SER A 531 -18.57 2.70 0.91
N MET A 532 -17.79 3.20 1.87
CA MET A 532 -16.62 2.46 2.36
C MET A 532 -17.11 1.17 3.01
N GLY A 533 -16.57 0.04 2.58
CA GLY A 533 -16.85 -1.30 3.10
C GLY A 533 -16.21 -1.57 4.47
N GLU A 534 -16.13 -0.57 5.34
CA GLU A 534 -15.63 -0.71 6.69
C GLU A 534 -16.76 -1.14 7.64
N PRO A 535 -16.49 -2.06 8.60
CA PRO A 535 -17.48 -2.45 9.60
C PRO A 535 -17.59 -1.44 10.74
N ARG A 536 -18.75 -1.35 11.39
CA ARG A 536 -18.91 -0.48 12.57
C ARG A 536 -18.08 -0.90 13.78
N SER A 537 -17.65 -2.17 13.82
CA SER A 537 -16.80 -2.68 14.89
C SER A 537 -15.93 -3.81 14.37
N TYR A 538 -14.66 -3.77 14.75
CA TYR A 538 -13.61 -4.68 14.30
C TYR A 538 -12.78 -5.16 15.50
N TRP A 539 -12.39 -6.43 15.49
CA TRP A 539 -11.50 -7.04 16.49
C TRP A 539 -10.42 -7.83 15.77
N SER A 540 -9.14 -7.58 16.07
CA SER A 540 -8.01 -8.31 15.47
C SER A 540 -7.18 -9.08 16.49
N THR A 541 -6.50 -10.12 16.04
CA THR A 541 -5.47 -10.81 16.84
C THR A 541 -4.28 -9.89 17.13
N VAL A 542 -3.97 -8.95 16.23
CA VAL A 542 -2.99 -7.87 16.47
C VAL A 542 -3.38 -7.03 17.70
N GLY A 543 -4.64 -6.64 17.83
CA GLY A 543 -5.12 -5.91 19.02
C GLY A 543 -4.91 -6.69 20.31
N SER A 544 -5.10 -8.02 20.29
CA SER A 544 -4.73 -8.90 21.42
C SER A 544 -3.23 -8.91 21.72
N ALA A 545 -2.38 -8.81 20.70
CA ALA A 545 -0.92 -8.74 20.87
C ALA A 545 -0.50 -7.40 21.47
N TYR A 546 -0.99 -6.27 20.95
CA TYR A 546 -0.71 -4.93 21.50
C TYR A 546 -1.17 -4.83 22.95
N ALA A 547 -2.41 -5.21 23.26
CA ALA A 547 -2.95 -5.27 24.62
C ALA A 547 -2.17 -6.19 25.58
N THR A 548 -1.45 -7.19 25.07
CA THR A 548 -0.61 -8.06 25.92
C THR A 548 0.72 -7.40 26.27
N ASN A 549 1.23 -6.49 25.42
CA ASN A 549 2.52 -5.83 25.61
C ASN A 549 2.40 -4.40 26.19
N ASP A 550 1.24 -3.76 26.06
CA ASP A 550 0.85 -2.59 26.86
C ASP A 550 -0.42 -2.90 27.70
N PRO A 551 -0.24 -3.37 28.94
CA PRO A 551 -1.35 -3.75 29.82
C PRO A 551 -2.02 -2.57 30.55
N GLN A 552 -1.54 -1.32 30.40
CA GLN A 552 -2.06 -0.16 31.12
C GLN A 552 -2.90 0.76 30.24
N ASP A 553 -2.45 1.02 29.02
CA ASP A 553 -3.18 1.85 28.06
C ASP A 553 -4.00 0.96 27.11
N LEU A 554 -3.33 0.39 26.10
CA LEU A 554 -3.94 -0.31 24.96
C LEU A 554 -4.83 -1.49 25.38
N ALA A 555 -4.50 -2.18 26.48
CA ALA A 555 -5.33 -3.28 26.98
C ALA A 555 -6.73 -2.87 27.44
N SER A 556 -6.94 -1.59 27.76
CA SER A 556 -8.22 -1.01 28.20
C SER A 556 -8.98 -0.28 27.07
N SER A 557 -8.26 0.17 26.03
CA SER A 557 -8.79 0.98 24.93
C SER A 557 -8.95 0.22 23.62
N MET A 558 -8.21 -0.87 23.36
CA MET A 558 -8.27 -1.60 22.08
C MET A 558 -9.28 -2.76 22.04
N PRO A 559 -10.06 -2.89 20.95
CA PRO A 559 -10.74 -4.13 20.57
C PRO A 559 -9.76 -5.30 20.31
N GLN A 560 -10.05 -6.47 20.89
CA GLN A 560 -9.18 -7.65 20.86
C GLN A 560 -9.93 -8.90 20.36
N LEU A 561 -9.44 -9.58 19.32
CA LEU A 561 -9.86 -10.94 18.97
C LEU A 561 -8.97 -11.93 19.73
N VAL A 562 -9.52 -12.54 20.77
CA VAL A 562 -8.76 -13.39 21.70
C VAL A 562 -8.52 -14.77 21.11
N SER A 563 -9.54 -15.38 20.51
CA SER A 563 -9.41 -16.63 19.75
C SER A 563 -10.66 -16.99 18.95
N VAL A 564 -10.48 -17.82 17.93
CA VAL A 564 -11.52 -18.62 17.30
C VAL A 564 -11.19 -20.10 17.54
N VAL A 565 -12.06 -20.84 18.21
CA VAL A 565 -11.83 -22.27 18.53
C VAL A 565 -12.80 -23.13 17.72
N VAL A 566 -12.27 -23.87 16.75
CA VAL A 566 -13.03 -24.73 15.84
C VAL A 566 -13.04 -26.17 16.37
N LEU A 567 -14.23 -26.70 16.59
CA LEU A 567 -14.46 -28.09 16.96
C LEU A 567 -15.72 -28.62 16.26
N ASN A 568 -15.58 -29.67 15.46
CA ASN A 568 -16.69 -30.39 14.82
C ASN A 568 -17.62 -29.45 14.02
N ASN A 569 -17.06 -28.68 13.07
CA ASN A 569 -17.78 -27.71 12.24
C ASN A 569 -18.50 -26.58 13.01
N THR A 570 -18.18 -26.38 14.29
CA THR A 570 -18.63 -25.22 15.07
C THR A 570 -17.41 -24.43 15.52
N ALA A 571 -17.37 -23.13 15.23
CA ALA A 571 -16.34 -22.25 15.78
C ALA A 571 -16.93 -21.41 16.91
N THR A 572 -16.29 -21.43 18.08
CA THR A 572 -16.58 -20.51 19.18
C THR A 572 -15.60 -19.35 19.10
N VAL A 573 -16.12 -18.15 18.85
CA VAL A 573 -15.35 -16.91 18.73
C VAL A 573 -15.36 -16.20 20.09
N LYS A 574 -14.21 -15.67 20.50
CA LYS A 574 -14.04 -14.88 21.73
C LYS A 574 -13.38 -13.55 21.43
N ILE A 575 -14.10 -12.47 21.68
CA ILE A 575 -13.65 -11.09 21.54
C ILE A 575 -13.64 -10.38 22.90
N LYS A 576 -12.88 -9.30 23.03
CA LYS A 576 -13.07 -8.29 24.08
C LYS A 576 -13.24 -6.92 23.46
N SER A 577 -14.15 -6.12 24.02
CA SER A 577 -14.44 -4.76 23.55
C SER A 577 -14.28 -3.76 24.70
N PRO A 578 -13.69 -2.58 24.47
CA PRO A 578 -13.68 -1.51 25.46
C PRO A 578 -15.12 -1.02 25.71
N SER A 579 -15.37 -0.49 26.91
CA SER A 579 -16.66 0.13 27.27
C SER A 579 -16.51 1.48 27.98
N LEU A 580 -15.31 2.07 27.92
CA LEU A 580 -14.95 3.33 28.56
C LEU A 580 -14.21 4.22 27.57
N VAL A 581 -14.52 5.51 27.59
CA VAL A 581 -13.74 6.58 26.96
C VAL A 581 -12.95 7.24 28.08
N ASN A 582 -11.62 7.22 28.02
CA ASN A 582 -10.73 7.80 29.05
C ASN A 582 -11.10 7.39 30.49
N GLY A 583 -11.53 6.14 30.69
CA GLY A 583 -11.96 5.59 31.99
C GLY A 583 -13.39 5.92 32.43
N VAL A 584 -14.15 6.69 31.63
CA VAL A 584 -15.53 7.12 31.89
C VAL A 584 -16.51 6.40 30.95
N GLN A 585 -17.78 6.23 31.34
CA GLN A 585 -18.80 5.69 30.42
C GLN A 585 -19.04 6.66 29.25
N PRO A 586 -19.21 6.18 28.01
CA PRO A 586 -19.61 7.05 26.88
C PRO A 586 -21.03 7.59 27.08
N LEU A 587 -21.28 8.81 26.60
CA LEU A 587 -22.59 9.46 26.60
C LEU A 587 -23.63 8.58 25.88
N ASN A 588 -23.25 8.08 24.70
CA ASN A 588 -24.04 7.13 23.91
C ASN A 588 -23.44 5.73 24.08
N SER A 589 -24.08 4.88 24.88
CA SER A 589 -23.66 3.49 25.11
C SER A 589 -24.30 2.50 24.13
N PRO A 590 -23.60 1.44 23.70
CA PRO A 590 -22.21 1.08 24.06
C PRO A 590 -21.16 1.75 23.17
N LEU A 591 -19.93 1.90 23.68
CA LEU A 591 -18.77 2.42 22.94
C LEU A 591 -18.46 1.60 21.68
N VAL A 592 -18.37 0.28 21.84
CA VAL A 592 -18.21 -0.67 20.73
C VAL A 592 -19.41 -1.60 20.74
N VAL A 593 -20.08 -1.67 19.59
CA VAL A 593 -21.30 -2.47 19.39
C VAL A 593 -20.88 -3.88 19.01
N LYS A 594 -21.32 -4.90 19.75
CA LYS A 594 -20.84 -6.29 19.57
C LYS A 594 -21.98 -7.29 19.35
N PRO A 595 -21.68 -8.48 18.78
CA PRO A 595 -22.66 -9.54 18.60
C PRO A 595 -23.49 -9.81 19.86
N GLY A 596 -24.81 -9.66 19.73
CA GLY A 596 -25.77 -9.83 20.83
C GLY A 596 -26.24 -8.53 21.51
N ASP A 597 -25.74 -7.35 21.13
CA ASP A 597 -26.26 -6.04 21.59
C ASP A 597 -27.57 -5.65 20.88
N CYS A 598 -27.78 -6.09 19.64
CA CYS A 598 -28.94 -5.76 18.81
C CYS A 598 -30.24 -6.50 19.23
N LYS A 599 -30.57 -6.49 20.53
CA LYS A 599 -31.76 -7.14 21.10
C LYS A 599 -32.91 -6.12 21.28
N PRO A 600 -34.18 -6.50 21.08
CA PRO A 600 -35.31 -5.53 21.01
C PRO A 600 -35.58 -4.67 22.25
N ALA A 601 -35.03 -5.02 23.42
CA ALA A 601 -35.32 -4.33 24.68
C ALA A 601 -34.59 -2.99 24.86
N SER A 602 -33.51 -2.74 24.11
CA SER A 602 -32.69 -1.53 24.18
C SER A 602 -31.75 -1.45 22.96
N GLN A 603 -32.32 -1.54 21.76
CA GLN A 603 -31.56 -1.67 20.51
C GLN A 603 -30.89 -0.34 20.12
N PRO A 604 -29.55 -0.27 20.00
CA PRO A 604 -28.86 0.90 19.43
C PRO A 604 -29.34 1.19 18.00
N THR A 605 -29.39 2.46 17.60
CA THR A 605 -29.87 2.87 16.26
C THR A 605 -29.13 2.16 15.11
N VAL A 606 -27.83 1.89 15.30
CA VAL A 606 -26.99 1.16 14.33
C VAL A 606 -27.43 -0.28 14.06
N CYS A 607 -28.28 -0.86 14.91
CA CYS A 607 -28.80 -2.22 14.74
C CYS A 607 -30.00 -2.31 13.79
N LEU A 608 -30.37 -1.23 13.09
CA LEU A 608 -31.31 -1.26 11.96
C LEU A 608 -30.66 -1.77 10.67
N ASP A 609 -29.35 -2.01 10.70
CA ASP A 609 -28.51 -2.57 9.65
C ASP A 609 -28.97 -3.98 9.22
N ALA A 610 -28.93 -4.27 7.92
CA ALA A 610 -29.22 -5.59 7.37
C ALA A 610 -28.21 -6.67 7.82
N SER A 611 -27.04 -6.24 8.32
CA SER A 611 -25.92 -7.07 8.75
C SER A 611 -25.92 -7.37 10.27
N HIS A 612 -27.00 -7.08 11.00
CA HIS A 612 -27.03 -7.20 12.47
C HIS A 612 -27.02 -8.64 13.02
N ASP A 613 -27.27 -9.65 12.18
CA ASP A 613 -27.31 -11.07 12.55
C ASP A 613 -26.03 -11.85 12.17
N ARG A 614 -25.09 -11.18 11.50
CA ARG A 614 -23.90 -11.77 10.90
C ARG A 614 -22.60 -11.12 11.38
N VAL A 615 -21.52 -11.89 11.29
CA VAL A 615 -20.14 -11.41 11.44
C VAL A 615 -19.33 -11.83 10.21
N THR A 616 -18.32 -11.05 9.87
CA THR A 616 -17.36 -11.42 8.81
C THR A 616 -16.03 -11.77 9.46
N ILE A 617 -15.45 -12.91 9.11
CA ILE A 617 -14.09 -13.29 9.48
C ILE A 617 -13.19 -13.10 8.25
N ALA A 618 -12.05 -12.45 8.45
CA ALA A 618 -11.07 -12.16 7.41
C ALA A 618 -9.65 -12.36 7.96
N GLY A 619 -8.66 -12.45 7.06
CA GLY A 619 -7.25 -12.56 7.45
C GLY A 619 -6.83 -13.92 8.05
N ALA A 620 -7.66 -14.97 7.94
CA ALA A 620 -7.22 -16.33 8.22
C ALA A 620 -6.29 -16.82 7.09
N LEU A 621 -5.08 -17.21 7.47
CA LEU A 621 -3.96 -17.54 6.60
C LEU A 621 -3.78 -19.05 6.44
N LEU A 622 -4.22 -19.88 7.40
CA LEU A 622 -4.12 -21.34 7.28
C LEU A 622 -5.07 -21.85 6.17
N PRO A 623 -4.56 -22.32 5.02
CA PRO A 623 -5.41 -22.80 3.94
C PRO A 623 -5.99 -24.17 4.31
N GLY A 624 -7.14 -24.49 3.71
CA GLY A 624 -7.67 -25.86 3.74
C GLY A 624 -6.70 -26.86 3.08
N SER A 625 -7.00 -28.15 3.20
CA SER A 625 -6.26 -29.18 2.44
C SER A 625 -6.39 -28.94 0.94
N PHE A 626 -5.27 -28.79 0.23
CA PHE A 626 -5.24 -28.56 -1.21
C PHE A 626 -4.29 -29.53 -1.91
N THR A 627 -4.42 -29.64 -3.24
CA THR A 627 -3.55 -30.48 -4.07
C THR A 627 -2.28 -29.71 -4.41
N PRO A 628 -1.07 -30.17 -4.02
CA PRO A 628 0.17 -29.48 -4.37
C PRO A 628 0.32 -29.33 -5.89
N GLY A 629 0.86 -28.18 -6.33
CA GLY A 629 0.93 -27.79 -7.74
C GLY A 629 -0.32 -27.08 -8.28
N THR A 630 -1.35 -26.86 -7.46
CA THR A 630 -2.47 -25.95 -7.78
C THR A 630 -2.36 -24.65 -7.00
N THR A 631 -3.11 -23.63 -7.43
CA THR A 631 -3.32 -22.40 -6.65
C THR A 631 -3.88 -22.75 -5.27
N PRO A 632 -3.30 -22.26 -4.16
CA PRO A 632 -3.81 -22.52 -2.82
C PRO A 632 -5.19 -21.90 -2.63
N PRO A 633 -6.14 -22.59 -1.98
CA PRO A 633 -7.43 -22.00 -1.65
C PRO A 633 -7.27 -20.98 -0.52
N ILE A 634 -8.09 -19.93 -0.53
CA ILE A 634 -8.32 -19.09 0.64
C ILE A 634 -8.73 -19.95 1.84
N SER A 635 -8.41 -19.52 3.06
CA SER A 635 -8.82 -20.26 4.26
C SER A 635 -10.36 -20.39 4.30
N PRO A 636 -10.92 -21.59 4.54
CA PRO A 636 -12.36 -21.81 4.65
C PRO A 636 -12.98 -21.18 5.91
N LEU A 637 -12.16 -20.54 6.76
CA LEU A 637 -12.59 -19.72 7.90
C LEU A 637 -12.86 -18.25 7.50
N ASN A 638 -12.37 -17.80 6.34
CA ASN A 638 -12.71 -16.47 5.82
C ASN A 638 -14.11 -16.50 5.19
N GLY A 639 -14.92 -15.48 5.47
CA GLY A 639 -16.29 -15.35 4.97
C GLY A 639 -17.24 -14.75 6.00
N SER A 640 -18.51 -14.62 5.64
CA SER A 640 -19.54 -14.07 6.53
C SER A 640 -20.49 -15.16 7.03
N TYR A 641 -20.85 -15.07 8.31
CA TYR A 641 -21.54 -16.12 9.06
C TYR A 641 -22.64 -15.52 9.94
N ILE A 642 -23.83 -16.12 9.96
CA ILE A 642 -24.80 -15.88 11.03
C ILE A 642 -24.21 -16.40 12.34
N PHE A 643 -24.21 -15.56 13.37
CA PHE A 643 -23.77 -15.95 14.71
C PHE A 643 -24.93 -16.40 15.60
N SER A 644 -24.61 -17.17 16.62
CA SER A 644 -25.56 -17.70 17.60
C SER A 644 -24.95 -17.70 19.01
N ASN A 645 -25.77 -17.92 20.03
CA ASN A 645 -25.33 -18.09 21.42
C ASN A 645 -24.46 -16.94 21.98
N ALA A 646 -24.67 -15.71 21.47
CA ALA A 646 -23.93 -14.53 21.88
C ALA A 646 -24.18 -14.17 23.36
N SER A 647 -23.10 -14.18 24.14
CA SER A 647 -23.07 -13.94 25.59
C SER A 647 -21.92 -13.01 25.93
N SER A 648 -22.18 -11.99 26.75
CA SER A 648 -21.21 -10.98 27.19
C SER A 648 -21.03 -11.02 28.70
N SER A 649 -19.80 -10.82 29.16
CA SER A 649 -19.51 -10.58 30.58
C SER A 649 -20.06 -9.22 31.03
N LYS A 650 -20.04 -8.98 32.35
CA LYS A 650 -20.01 -7.59 32.84
C LYS A 650 -18.67 -6.94 32.42
N PRO A 651 -18.59 -5.60 32.35
CA PRO A 651 -17.30 -4.92 32.23
C PRO A 651 -16.36 -5.36 33.35
N ASP A 652 -15.10 -5.60 32.99
CA ASP A 652 -14.04 -5.82 33.98
C ASP A 652 -13.86 -4.58 34.86
N GLN A 653 -13.66 -4.78 36.17
CA GLN A 653 -13.65 -3.69 37.15
C GLN A 653 -12.38 -2.83 37.13
N THR A 654 -11.32 -3.31 36.46
CA THR A 654 -10.03 -2.59 36.37
C THR A 654 -9.83 -1.97 35.00
N THR A 655 -10.24 -2.67 33.95
CA THR A 655 -9.95 -2.30 32.55
C THR A 655 -11.18 -1.83 31.77
N GLY A 656 -12.40 -2.00 32.29
CA GLY A 656 -13.63 -1.72 31.55
C GLY A 656 -13.92 -2.68 30.40
N MET A 657 -13.06 -3.67 30.13
CA MET A 657 -13.23 -4.56 28.98
C MET A 657 -14.40 -5.53 29.17
N ILE A 658 -15.25 -5.66 28.14
CA ILE A 658 -16.33 -6.65 28.07
C ILE A 658 -15.86 -7.82 27.21
N THR A 659 -15.82 -9.03 27.78
CA THR A 659 -15.58 -10.26 27.00
C THR A 659 -16.89 -10.75 26.41
N THR A 660 -16.94 -10.97 25.10
CA THR A 660 -18.10 -11.55 24.41
C THR A 660 -17.70 -12.85 23.70
N THR A 661 -18.55 -13.86 23.83
CA THR A 661 -18.41 -15.15 23.13
C THR A 661 -19.66 -15.45 22.32
N PHE A 662 -19.49 -15.94 21.10
CA PHE A 662 -20.57 -16.39 20.22
C PHE A 662 -20.11 -17.59 19.38
N GLN A 663 -21.04 -18.22 18.67
CA GLN A 663 -20.78 -19.41 17.85
C GLN A 663 -21.21 -19.21 16.40
N ILE A 664 -20.39 -19.67 15.47
CA ILE A 664 -20.70 -19.77 14.04
C ILE A 664 -20.58 -21.23 13.58
N THR A 665 -21.36 -21.60 12.57
CA THR A 665 -21.17 -22.87 11.85
C THR A 665 -20.09 -22.70 10.80
N THR A 666 -19.18 -23.66 10.68
CA THR A 666 -18.10 -23.70 9.68
C THR A 666 -18.19 -24.96 8.82
N ALA A 667 -17.48 -24.99 7.69
CA ALA A 667 -17.34 -26.18 6.86
C ALA A 667 -15.90 -26.30 6.38
N SER A 668 -15.34 -27.51 6.39
CA SER A 668 -13.97 -27.81 5.94
C SER A 668 -12.84 -27.03 6.64
N VAL A 669 -13.13 -26.32 7.74
CA VAL A 669 -12.14 -25.67 8.60
C VAL A 669 -11.51 -26.71 9.53
N PRO A 670 -10.18 -26.85 9.60
CA PRO A 670 -9.52 -27.76 10.52
C PRO A 670 -9.89 -27.47 11.99
N ASN A 671 -10.09 -28.52 12.80
CA ASN A 671 -10.24 -28.37 14.24
C ASN A 671 -8.96 -27.76 14.84
N GLY A 672 -9.08 -26.75 15.70
CA GLY A 672 -7.95 -26.06 16.29
C GLY A 672 -8.32 -24.74 16.95
N THR A 673 -7.33 -24.10 17.58
CA THR A 673 -7.41 -22.71 18.06
C THR A 673 -6.69 -21.82 17.06
N TYR A 674 -7.35 -20.74 16.66
CA TYR A 674 -6.85 -19.71 15.75
C TYR A 674 -6.72 -18.42 16.58
N ASP A 675 -5.50 -17.92 16.75
CA ASP A 675 -5.16 -16.74 17.55
C ASP A 675 -3.86 -16.09 17.02
N PHE A 676 -3.36 -15.02 17.65
CA PHE A 676 -2.17 -14.29 17.16
C PHE A 676 -0.92 -15.18 16.94
N SER A 677 -0.80 -16.30 17.66
CA SER A 677 0.37 -17.19 17.56
C SER A 677 0.45 -17.98 16.25
N ASN A 678 -0.67 -18.11 15.52
CA ASN A 678 -0.75 -18.84 14.26
C ASN A 678 -1.51 -18.11 13.15
N GLU A 679 -2.30 -17.10 13.50
CA GLU A 679 -3.11 -16.27 12.59
C GLU A 679 -2.96 -14.77 13.00
N PRO A 680 -1.82 -14.14 12.69
CA PRO A 680 -1.47 -12.80 13.15
C PRO A 680 -2.31 -11.70 12.50
N GLN A 681 -3.02 -12.01 11.41
CA GLN A 681 -3.87 -11.07 10.66
C GLN A 681 -5.37 -11.32 10.84
N LEU A 682 -5.77 -12.29 11.68
CA LEU A 682 -7.17 -12.68 11.84
C LEU A 682 -8.00 -11.55 12.42
N GLY A 683 -9.05 -11.19 11.71
CA GLY A 683 -10.02 -10.16 12.05
C GLY A 683 -11.44 -10.72 12.13
N VAL A 684 -12.24 -10.13 13.02
CA VAL A 684 -13.69 -10.29 13.09
C VAL A 684 -14.32 -8.91 12.93
N SER A 685 -15.29 -8.80 12.03
CA SER A 685 -16.02 -7.59 11.70
C SER A 685 -17.51 -7.74 11.99
N TYR A 686 -18.17 -6.68 12.46
CA TYR A 686 -19.60 -6.68 12.81
C TYR A 686 -20.29 -5.36 12.44
N LEU A 687 -21.50 -5.48 11.88
CA LEU A 687 -22.29 -4.39 11.28
C LEU A 687 -21.54 -3.64 10.15
N GLY A 688 -22.22 -2.72 9.49
CA GLY A 688 -21.68 -1.90 8.41
C GLY A 688 -22.39 -2.13 7.08
N PRO A 689 -21.98 -1.40 6.02
CA PRO A 689 -20.85 -0.49 5.95
C PRO A 689 -21.02 0.77 6.82
N THR A 690 -19.91 1.36 7.25
CA THR A 690 -19.85 2.72 7.82
C THR A 690 -19.87 3.79 6.73
N SER A 691 -20.15 5.03 7.14
CA SER A 691 -19.89 6.22 6.33
C SER A 691 -18.59 6.84 6.80
N SER A 692 -17.64 6.99 5.90
CA SER A 692 -16.43 7.80 6.04
C SER A 692 -16.39 8.83 4.89
N SER A 693 -15.39 9.70 4.83
CA SER A 693 -15.17 10.55 3.64
C SER A 693 -14.50 9.78 2.50
N GLY A 694 -13.57 8.89 2.86
CA GLY A 694 -12.68 8.19 1.97
C GLY A 694 -11.58 7.46 2.74
N HIS A 695 -10.53 7.05 2.04
CA HIS A 695 -9.29 6.54 2.60
C HIS A 695 -8.15 6.71 1.59
N GLY A 696 -6.93 7.01 2.04
CA GLY A 696 -5.72 6.97 1.21
C GLY A 696 -4.65 6.04 1.79
N ASP A 697 -3.66 5.66 0.97
CA ASP A 697 -2.46 4.98 1.45
C ASP A 697 -1.70 5.85 2.47
N PHE A 698 -1.93 5.60 3.76
CA PHE A 698 -1.31 6.34 4.85
C PHE A 698 0.21 6.08 4.92
N GLY A 699 0.99 7.15 5.13
CA GLY A 699 2.45 7.10 4.99
C GLY A 699 2.91 7.08 3.53
N GLY A 700 2.07 7.52 2.60
CA GLY A 700 2.32 7.57 1.17
C GLY A 700 1.98 6.28 0.45
N GLY A 701 1.74 6.36 -0.86
CA GLY A 701 1.41 5.22 -1.71
C GLY A 701 0.68 5.67 -2.97
N GLY A 702 0.07 4.74 -3.69
CA GLY A 702 -0.60 5.06 -4.96
C GLY A 702 -2.12 5.12 -4.87
N ASP A 703 -2.74 4.48 -3.89
CA ASP A 703 -4.18 4.21 -3.95
C ASP A 703 -4.98 5.11 -2.99
N LEU A 704 -6.20 5.49 -3.39
CA LEU A 704 -7.18 6.19 -2.56
C LEU A 704 -8.65 5.90 -2.97
N GLU A 705 -9.58 6.10 -2.05
CA GLU A 705 -11.04 6.04 -2.24
C GLU A 705 -11.69 7.32 -1.72
N VAL A 706 -12.75 7.80 -2.38
CA VAL A 706 -13.65 8.86 -1.89
C VAL A 706 -15.07 8.30 -1.84
N THR A 707 -15.66 8.16 -0.66
CA THR A 707 -16.85 7.31 -0.43
C THR A 707 -17.99 8.07 0.25
N LEU A 708 -18.72 8.86 -0.53
CA LEU A 708 -19.73 9.79 -0.01
C LEU A 708 -21.17 9.23 0.01
N GLY A 709 -21.35 7.96 -0.37
CA GLY A 709 -22.62 7.26 -0.58
C GLY A 709 -23.54 7.08 0.63
N LEU A 710 -23.08 7.38 1.84
CA LEU A 710 -23.92 7.38 3.04
C LEU A 710 -24.08 8.78 3.66
N TRP A 711 -23.61 9.83 2.96
CA TRP A 711 -23.79 11.23 3.32
C TRP A 711 -25.10 11.76 2.74
N GLY A 712 -26.18 11.59 3.51
CA GLY A 712 -27.51 12.08 3.10
C GLY A 712 -27.58 13.61 3.01
N ALA A 713 -28.17 14.13 1.92
CA ALA A 713 -28.44 15.55 1.73
C ALA A 713 -29.74 15.79 0.94
N ASP A 714 -30.41 16.93 1.19
CA ASP A 714 -31.60 17.28 0.41
C ASP A 714 -31.22 17.74 -1.00
N ASN A 715 -31.46 16.89 -1.99
CA ASN A 715 -31.25 17.22 -3.41
C ASN A 715 -32.14 18.40 -3.85
N ALA A 716 -31.53 19.37 -4.56
CA ALA A 716 -32.25 20.47 -5.17
C ALA A 716 -33.27 19.97 -6.22
N PRO A 717 -34.47 20.58 -6.33
CA PRO A 717 -35.45 20.19 -7.34
C PRO A 717 -34.90 20.26 -8.77
N ASN A 718 -34.99 19.15 -9.51
CA ASN A 718 -34.40 18.95 -10.84
C ASN A 718 -32.86 19.01 -10.90
N CYS A 719 -32.15 18.67 -9.82
CA CYS A 719 -30.69 18.53 -9.87
C CYS A 719 -30.24 17.55 -10.98
N GLN A 720 -29.04 17.77 -11.50
CA GLN A 720 -28.41 16.92 -12.50
C GLN A 720 -27.59 15.82 -11.80
N PRO A 721 -27.92 14.52 -11.94
CA PRO A 721 -27.12 13.45 -11.36
C PRO A 721 -25.86 13.08 -12.17
N ASP A 722 -25.78 13.47 -13.45
CA ASP A 722 -24.60 13.24 -14.29
C ASP A 722 -23.71 14.50 -14.37
N ALA A 723 -22.57 14.47 -13.67
CA ALA A 723 -21.63 15.59 -13.63
C ALA A 723 -21.00 15.94 -14.99
N SER A 724 -21.03 15.03 -15.97
CA SER A 724 -20.52 15.27 -17.33
C SER A 724 -21.47 16.10 -18.21
N GLN A 725 -22.75 16.24 -17.82
CA GLN A 725 -23.71 17.05 -18.58
C GLN A 725 -23.60 18.52 -18.21
N THR A 726 -23.60 19.40 -19.21
CA THR A 726 -23.74 20.84 -18.98
C THR A 726 -25.04 21.16 -18.25
N LEU A 727 -24.95 21.91 -17.14
CA LEU A 727 -26.10 22.35 -16.37
C LEU A 727 -27.06 23.23 -17.19
N GLY A 728 -28.36 22.96 -17.06
CA GLY A 728 -29.41 23.85 -17.53
C GLY A 728 -29.51 25.15 -16.72
N LEU A 729 -30.30 26.11 -17.22
CA LEU A 729 -30.53 27.38 -16.52
C LEU A 729 -31.13 27.15 -15.12
N ASN A 730 -30.47 27.66 -14.08
CA ASN A 730 -30.79 27.46 -12.66
C ASN A 730 -30.74 26.00 -12.17
N GLN A 731 -30.09 25.10 -12.91
CA GLN A 731 -29.82 23.74 -12.47
C GLN A 731 -28.52 23.70 -11.64
N VAL A 732 -28.46 22.78 -10.68
CA VAL A 732 -27.25 22.40 -9.95
C VAL A 732 -27.05 20.88 -10.06
N TYR A 733 -25.84 20.39 -9.81
CA TYR A 733 -25.62 18.95 -9.67
C TYR A 733 -26.27 18.43 -8.38
N CYS A 734 -26.58 17.13 -8.34
CA CYS A 734 -27.07 16.48 -7.13
C CYS A 734 -25.94 16.34 -6.09
N ASP A 735 -26.32 16.33 -4.81
CA ASP A 735 -25.41 16.30 -3.66
C ASP A 735 -25.72 15.17 -2.66
N ASP A 736 -26.95 14.64 -2.65
CA ASP A 736 -27.31 13.47 -1.83
C ASP A 736 -26.41 12.28 -2.19
N GLN A 737 -25.75 11.69 -1.19
CA GLN A 737 -24.89 10.50 -1.33
C GLN A 737 -23.69 10.69 -2.29
N VAL A 738 -23.44 11.88 -2.82
CA VAL A 738 -22.24 12.22 -3.63
C VAL A 738 -21.47 13.43 -3.12
N GLY A 739 -22.02 14.14 -2.12
CA GLY A 739 -21.44 15.32 -1.49
C GLY A 739 -21.47 16.58 -2.34
N SER A 740 -21.53 17.73 -1.68
CA SER A 740 -21.41 19.04 -2.34
C SER A 740 -20.04 19.27 -2.95
N LEU A 741 -19.93 20.27 -3.84
CA LEU A 741 -18.65 20.71 -4.41
C LEU A 741 -17.57 20.89 -3.33
N LYS A 742 -17.91 21.47 -2.18
CA LYS A 742 -16.99 21.66 -1.06
C LYS A 742 -16.51 20.34 -0.47
N VAL A 743 -17.44 19.40 -0.24
CA VAL A 743 -17.12 18.08 0.32
C VAL A 743 -16.25 17.28 -0.64
N GLN A 744 -16.56 17.28 -1.95
CA GLN A 744 -15.75 16.60 -2.96
C GLN A 744 -14.34 17.20 -3.08
N THR A 745 -14.23 18.54 -3.15
CA THR A 745 -12.92 19.23 -3.27
C THR A 745 -12.00 18.89 -2.10
N GLY A 746 -12.46 19.15 -0.88
CA GLY A 746 -11.62 18.98 0.30
C GLY A 746 -11.38 17.52 0.66
N THR A 747 -12.31 16.61 0.37
CA THR A 747 -12.08 15.16 0.54
C THR A 747 -11.08 14.64 -0.49
N LEU A 748 -11.24 14.93 -1.78
CA LEU A 748 -10.26 14.53 -2.80
C LEU A 748 -8.85 15.00 -2.43
N MET A 749 -8.72 16.27 -2.03
CA MET A 749 -7.43 16.82 -1.62
C MET A 749 -6.90 16.15 -0.34
N HIS A 750 -7.75 15.83 0.63
CA HIS A 750 -7.36 15.14 1.86
C HIS A 750 -6.85 13.71 1.61
N GLU A 751 -7.62 12.89 0.89
CA GLU A 751 -7.25 11.49 0.62
C GLU A 751 -6.02 11.41 -0.30
N LEU A 752 -5.89 12.34 -1.27
CA LEU A 752 -4.67 12.51 -2.07
C LEU A 752 -3.47 12.92 -1.20
N GLY A 753 -3.67 13.78 -0.21
CA GLY A 753 -2.64 14.18 0.74
C GLY A 753 -2.03 13.00 1.50
N HIS A 754 -2.82 12.00 1.89
CA HIS A 754 -2.30 10.76 2.49
C HIS A 754 -1.36 10.01 1.55
N THR A 755 -1.73 9.88 0.27
CA THR A 755 -0.86 9.26 -0.75
C THR A 755 0.46 10.02 -0.95
N LEU A 756 0.50 11.30 -0.58
CA LEU A 756 1.69 12.17 -0.59
C LEU A 756 2.39 12.30 0.80
N THR A 757 2.15 11.32 1.69
CA THR A 757 2.72 11.21 3.07
C THR A 757 2.18 12.17 4.13
N LEU A 758 1.14 12.97 3.84
CA LEU A 758 0.54 13.88 4.82
C LEU A 758 -0.36 13.14 5.84
N ALA A 759 -0.46 13.73 7.03
CA ALA A 759 -1.25 13.21 8.15
C ALA A 759 -2.05 14.34 8.84
N HIS A 760 -3.09 14.00 9.59
CA HIS A 760 -4.08 14.98 10.06
C HIS A 760 -3.57 16.06 11.03
N GLY A 761 -2.47 15.78 11.72
CA GLY A 761 -1.76 16.74 12.58
C GLY A 761 -0.42 17.22 12.01
N GLY A 762 -0.08 16.84 10.78
CA GLY A 762 1.26 16.99 10.21
C GLY A 762 2.17 15.78 10.44
N THR A 763 3.17 15.61 9.57
CA THR A 763 4.11 14.47 9.52
C THR A 763 5.52 14.93 9.86
N TYR A 764 5.99 14.64 11.08
CA TYR A 764 7.24 15.16 11.62
C TYR A 764 8.37 14.12 11.60
N TYR A 765 9.58 14.55 11.26
CA TYR A 765 10.79 13.71 11.25
C TYR A 765 11.80 14.17 12.32
N ASN A 766 11.31 14.28 13.56
CA ASN A 766 12.02 14.92 14.67
C ASN A 766 12.61 13.93 15.71
N VAL A 767 12.48 12.62 15.49
CA VAL A 767 12.96 11.60 16.43
C VAL A 767 14.49 11.57 16.46
N ALA A 768 15.07 11.90 17.61
CA ALA A 768 16.52 11.96 17.77
C ALA A 768 17.19 10.61 17.45
N ASN A 769 18.19 10.64 16.56
CA ASN A 769 18.91 9.48 16.00
C ASN A 769 18.11 8.60 15.03
N TYR A 770 16.83 8.87 14.79
CA TYR A 770 15.96 8.12 13.88
C TYR A 770 15.22 9.07 12.91
N PRO A 771 15.95 9.77 12.01
CA PRO A 771 15.37 10.79 11.12
C PRO A 771 14.38 10.23 10.08
N SER A 772 14.27 8.90 10.00
CA SER A 772 13.38 8.16 9.10
C SER A 772 12.10 7.68 9.80
N VAL A 773 11.96 7.91 11.11
CA VAL A 773 10.71 7.65 11.84
C VAL A 773 9.84 8.89 11.77
N ALA A 774 8.71 8.76 11.08
CA ALA A 774 7.63 9.73 11.13
C ALA A 774 6.93 9.69 12.50
N THR A 775 6.66 10.87 13.05
CA THR A 775 5.75 11.08 14.18
C THR A 775 4.61 12.00 13.75
N TYR A 776 3.48 11.90 14.44
CA TYR A 776 2.27 12.64 14.12
C TYR A 776 1.82 13.39 15.37
N ASP A 777 1.31 14.61 15.18
CA ASP A 777 0.66 15.39 16.23
C ASP A 777 -0.86 15.20 16.15
N LEU A 778 -1.61 15.75 17.10
CA LEU A 778 -3.06 15.62 17.18
C LEU A 778 -3.77 16.25 15.96
N ASN A 779 -4.97 15.76 15.64
CA ASN A 779 -5.86 16.39 14.66
C ASN A 779 -6.52 17.63 15.27
N CYS A 780 -7.28 18.40 14.49
CA CYS A 780 -8.12 19.50 14.98
C CYS A 780 -7.38 20.65 15.68
N LYS A 781 -6.08 20.84 15.37
CA LYS A 781 -5.25 21.93 15.89
C LYS A 781 -5.52 23.25 15.16
N PRO A 782 -5.86 24.36 15.85
CA PRO A 782 -6.16 25.63 15.17
C PRO A 782 -4.98 26.28 14.43
N ASN A 783 -3.74 25.94 14.78
CA ASN A 783 -2.53 26.43 14.09
C ASN A 783 -2.06 25.55 12.94
N PHE A 784 -2.86 24.56 12.52
CA PHE A 784 -2.59 23.74 11.33
C PHE A 784 -3.68 23.95 10.27
N LEU A 785 -3.47 24.97 9.43
CA LEU A 785 -4.42 25.44 8.41
C LEU A 785 -4.30 24.60 7.14
N SER A 786 -4.83 23.39 7.17
CA SER A 786 -4.71 22.40 6.10
C SER A 786 -6.00 21.61 5.93
N VAL A 787 -6.35 21.21 4.71
CA VAL A 787 -7.42 20.22 4.48
C VAL A 787 -7.15 18.86 5.14
N MET A 788 -5.90 18.55 5.50
CA MET A 788 -5.58 17.36 6.29
C MET A 788 -6.20 17.40 7.70
N ASN A 789 -6.48 18.59 8.21
CA ASN A 789 -7.13 18.80 9.50
C ASN A 789 -8.65 18.83 9.33
N TYR A 790 -9.37 18.02 10.13
CA TYR A 790 -10.83 17.84 10.02
C TYR A 790 -11.63 19.13 10.25
N LEU A 791 -11.06 20.14 10.91
CA LEU A 791 -11.65 21.48 11.00
C LEU A 791 -11.89 22.16 9.64
N PHE A 792 -11.14 21.75 8.60
CA PHE A 792 -11.16 22.39 7.28
C PHE A 792 -11.59 21.44 6.15
N GLN A 793 -11.27 20.14 6.23
CA GLN A 793 -11.52 19.13 5.18
C GLN A 793 -12.87 19.30 4.46
N VAL A 794 -14.00 19.18 5.15
CA VAL A 794 -15.32 19.09 4.48
C VAL A 794 -16.03 20.43 4.26
N ARG A 795 -15.44 21.55 4.72
CA ARG A 795 -16.08 22.90 4.69
C ARG A 795 -15.26 23.98 3.98
N GLY A 796 -13.95 23.79 3.85
CA GLY A 796 -12.98 24.79 3.42
C GLY A 796 -12.73 25.85 4.51
N PHE A 797 -11.82 26.78 4.28
CA PHE A 797 -11.49 27.82 5.26
C PHE A 797 -12.64 28.84 5.45
N GLY A 798 -12.59 29.63 6.54
CA GLY A 798 -13.61 30.63 6.85
C GLY A 798 -13.65 31.80 5.85
N ASP A 799 -12.49 32.14 5.31
CA ASP A 799 -12.27 33.09 4.20
C ASP A 799 -12.56 32.48 2.80
N GLY A 800 -12.67 31.15 2.73
CA GLY A 800 -12.96 30.38 1.51
C GLY A 800 -11.76 29.61 0.95
N GLY A 801 -12.04 28.68 0.03
CA GLY A 801 -11.01 27.83 -0.58
C GLY A 801 -10.63 26.60 0.24
N PHE A 802 -9.67 25.86 -0.31
CA PHE A 802 -9.10 24.61 0.19
C PHE A 802 -7.60 24.63 -0.15
N ASP A 803 -6.74 24.28 0.82
CA ASP A 803 -5.30 24.22 0.64
C ASP A 803 -4.68 23.28 1.68
N TYR A 804 -3.47 22.76 1.42
CA TYR A 804 -2.62 22.27 2.50
C TYR A 804 -1.88 23.44 3.18
N SER A 805 -1.35 23.24 4.38
CA SER A 805 -0.68 24.32 5.10
C SER A 805 0.64 24.69 4.44
N GLY A 806 0.79 25.96 4.07
CA GLY A 806 2.04 26.55 3.59
C GLY A 806 2.88 27.23 4.67
N GLN A 807 2.57 27.03 5.95
CA GLN A 807 3.14 27.80 7.07
C GLN A 807 3.40 26.97 8.33
N THR A 808 4.44 27.32 9.07
CA THR A 808 4.73 26.75 10.39
C THR A 808 4.35 27.78 11.47
N LEU A 809 3.04 27.88 11.74
CA LEU A 809 2.52 28.82 12.73
C LEU A 809 3.02 28.51 14.17
N PRO A 810 3.13 29.52 15.06
CA PRO A 810 3.51 29.34 16.45
C PRO A 810 2.72 28.25 17.19
N ALA A 811 3.38 27.59 18.14
CA ALA A 811 2.74 26.54 18.93
C ALA A 811 1.70 27.11 19.90
N LEU A 812 0.58 26.40 20.06
CA LEU A 812 -0.51 26.79 20.96
C LEU A 812 -0.48 25.92 22.23
N ASN A 813 -0.69 26.54 23.40
CA ASN A 813 -0.75 25.85 24.69
C ASN A 813 -2.07 26.21 25.39
N GLU A 814 -2.94 25.22 25.45
CA GLU A 814 -4.30 25.29 25.98
C GLU A 814 -4.41 25.64 27.47
N THR A 815 -3.35 25.38 28.23
CA THR A 815 -3.36 25.54 29.70
C THR A 815 -3.07 26.98 30.12
N THR A 816 -3.42 27.32 31.37
CA THR A 816 -3.08 28.60 32.01
C THR A 816 -1.61 28.73 32.45
N SER A 817 -0.76 27.72 32.22
CA SER A 817 0.66 27.69 32.65
C SER A 817 1.60 27.42 31.46
N THR A 818 2.86 27.85 31.54
CA THR A 818 3.84 27.55 30.47
C THR A 818 4.17 26.05 30.43
N VAL A 819 3.90 25.39 29.30
CA VAL A 819 4.23 23.97 29.03
C VAL A 819 5.30 23.90 27.94
N ASN A 820 6.37 23.13 28.17
CA ASN A 820 7.50 22.95 27.23
C ASN A 820 8.11 24.26 26.67
N GLY A 821 7.99 25.38 27.40
CA GLY A 821 8.44 26.70 26.98
C GLY A 821 7.43 27.50 26.14
N VAL A 822 6.28 26.93 25.81
CA VAL A 822 5.17 27.59 25.11
C VAL A 822 4.28 28.30 26.13
N PHE A 823 4.05 29.61 25.94
CA PHE A 823 3.19 30.39 26.81
C PHE A 823 1.70 30.05 26.59
N PRO A 824 0.83 30.23 27.61
CA PRO A 824 -0.62 30.11 27.48
C PRO A 824 -1.20 30.89 26.30
N LEU A 825 -2.36 30.44 25.80
CA LEU A 825 -3.17 31.17 24.83
C LEU A 825 -3.36 32.64 25.22
N SER A 826 -3.22 33.52 24.22
CA SER A 826 -3.49 34.95 24.35
C SER A 826 -4.27 35.44 23.14
N GLU A 827 -5.43 36.03 23.41
CA GLU A 827 -6.28 36.60 22.36
C GLU A 827 -5.58 37.69 21.57
N SER A 828 -4.78 38.51 22.27
CA SER A 828 -3.99 39.59 21.66
C SER A 828 -2.92 39.12 20.68
N THR A 829 -2.42 37.88 20.83
CA THR A 829 -1.47 37.28 19.89
C THR A 829 -2.13 36.37 18.87
N GLY A 830 -3.36 35.91 19.13
CA GLY A 830 -4.09 34.97 18.26
C GLY A 830 -3.26 33.72 17.97
N LEU A 831 -3.18 33.33 16.70
CA LEU A 831 -2.28 32.29 16.19
C LEU A 831 -0.81 32.75 16.14
N GLY A 832 -0.57 34.06 16.08
CA GLY A 832 0.73 34.64 15.78
C GLY A 832 1.11 34.50 14.29
N TYR A 833 2.38 34.75 13.99
CA TYR A 833 2.88 34.97 12.63
C TYR A 833 3.98 33.97 12.30
N ASP A 834 3.95 33.34 11.12
CA ASP A 834 5.07 32.54 10.63
C ASP A 834 6.14 33.47 10.03
N SER A 835 7.26 33.60 10.71
CA SER A 835 8.43 34.36 10.23
C SER A 835 8.11 35.83 9.91
N GLY A 836 7.08 36.38 10.54
CA GLY A 836 6.56 37.74 10.31
C GLY A 836 5.44 37.83 9.27
N ASN A 837 5.05 36.72 8.64
CA ASN A 837 3.90 36.66 7.73
C ASN A 837 2.62 36.36 8.49
N VAL A 838 1.52 36.99 8.04
CA VAL A 838 0.16 36.71 8.51
C VAL A 838 -0.25 35.28 8.14
N ALA A 839 -1.09 34.64 8.95
CA ALA A 839 -1.70 33.35 8.64
C ALA A 839 -2.41 33.39 7.26
N ALA A 840 -2.27 32.33 6.47
CA ALA A 840 -2.79 32.27 5.10
C ALA A 840 -4.34 32.28 5.05
N HIS A 841 -4.97 31.71 6.08
CA HIS A 841 -6.41 31.49 6.17
C HIS A 841 -6.96 31.75 7.58
N LEU A 842 -8.28 31.92 7.68
CA LEU A 842 -8.98 32.00 8.96
C LEU A 842 -9.16 30.62 9.58
N THR A 843 -8.80 30.52 10.85
CA THR A 843 -8.84 29.27 11.62
C THR A 843 -10.21 28.93 12.20
N ARG A 844 -10.30 27.76 12.83
CA ARG A 844 -11.39 27.30 13.69
C ARG A 844 -10.83 26.65 14.94
N TRP A 845 -11.64 26.61 15.98
CA TRP A 845 -11.38 25.90 17.23
C TRP A 845 -12.72 25.53 17.87
N TYR A 846 -12.68 24.79 18.96
CA TYR A 846 -13.84 24.61 19.82
C TYR A 846 -13.76 25.48 21.06
N SER A 847 -14.91 25.97 21.50
CA SER A 847 -15.04 26.75 22.73
C SER A 847 -16.45 26.62 23.29
N ARG A 848 -16.71 27.26 24.43
CA ARG A 848 -18.07 27.36 24.98
C ARG A 848 -18.94 28.28 24.12
N PRO A 849 -20.26 28.03 24.01
CA PRO A 849 -21.13 28.84 23.19
C PRO A 849 -21.40 30.22 23.79
N ASN A 850 -21.44 31.22 22.92
CA ASN A 850 -21.96 32.55 23.23
C ASN A 850 -23.51 32.59 23.10
N ILE A 851 -24.09 33.77 23.28
CA ILE A 851 -25.55 33.98 23.19
C ILE A 851 -26.14 33.78 21.77
N GLY A 852 -25.34 33.98 20.73
CA GLY A 852 -25.68 33.66 19.35
C GLY A 852 -25.69 32.16 19.09
N ASP A 853 -24.63 31.45 19.50
CA ASP A 853 -24.49 30.01 19.23
C ASP A 853 -25.58 29.19 19.95
N THR A 854 -25.86 29.53 21.21
CA THR A 854 -26.99 28.96 21.98
C THR A 854 -28.36 29.23 21.35
N THR A 855 -28.49 30.29 20.55
CA THR A 855 -29.73 30.60 19.79
C THR A 855 -29.81 29.78 18.48
N LEU A 856 -28.67 29.45 17.86
CA LEU A 856 -28.59 28.65 16.63
C LEU A 856 -28.64 27.13 16.87
N GLN A 857 -28.28 26.68 18.07
CA GLN A 857 -28.20 25.26 18.46
C GLN A 857 -27.17 24.42 17.68
N ASP A 858 -26.12 25.05 17.13
CA ASP A 858 -25.01 24.38 16.41
C ASP A 858 -23.99 23.76 17.40
N LEU A 859 -24.47 22.88 18.28
CA LEU A 859 -23.69 22.24 19.33
C LEU A 859 -22.86 21.06 18.80
N ALA A 860 -21.65 20.88 19.34
CA ALA A 860 -20.85 19.68 19.14
C ALA A 860 -21.57 18.44 19.70
N LEU A 861 -21.59 17.35 18.92
CA LEU A 861 -22.25 16.08 19.26
C LEU A 861 -21.26 14.91 19.41
N GLY A 862 -19.97 15.20 19.29
CA GLY A 862 -18.84 14.27 19.25
C GLY A 862 -17.54 15.07 19.27
N HIS A 863 -16.45 14.42 19.68
CA HIS A 863 -15.11 15.02 19.61
C HIS A 863 -14.68 15.22 18.15
N CYS A 864 -13.77 16.16 17.91
CA CYS A 864 -13.44 16.59 16.54
C CYS A 864 -12.74 15.49 15.74
N GLU A 865 -11.87 14.70 16.37
CA GLU A 865 -11.23 13.53 15.77
C GLU A 865 -12.17 12.32 15.61
N GLY A 866 -13.42 12.45 16.03
CA GLY A 866 -14.49 11.46 15.84
C GLY A 866 -14.72 10.52 17.01
N SER A 867 -14.00 10.65 18.13
CA SER A 867 -14.31 9.85 19.32
C SER A 867 -15.63 10.29 19.98
N PRO A 868 -16.36 9.38 20.65
CA PRO A 868 -17.63 9.72 21.27
C PRO A 868 -17.43 10.41 22.62
N LEU A 869 -18.21 11.45 22.86
CA LEU A 869 -18.27 12.16 24.15
C LEU A 869 -18.45 11.19 25.33
N ALA A 870 -17.75 11.45 26.43
CA ALA A 870 -18.02 10.81 27.70
C ALA A 870 -19.34 11.32 28.31
N SER A 871 -19.92 10.53 29.22
CA SER A 871 -21.15 10.86 29.94
C SER A 871 -21.05 12.08 30.86
N THR A 872 -19.84 12.59 31.10
CA THR A 872 -19.56 13.88 31.77
C THR A 872 -19.70 15.08 30.83
N GLU A 873 -19.61 14.87 29.52
CA GLU A 873 -19.54 15.88 28.45
C GLU A 873 -20.87 15.99 27.70
N ASP A 874 -21.98 15.74 28.41
CA ASP A 874 -23.34 15.83 27.86
C ASP A 874 -23.60 17.26 27.33
N PRO A 875 -23.82 17.47 26.00
CA PRO A 875 -24.01 18.80 25.44
C PRO A 875 -25.24 19.55 25.97
N SER A 876 -26.17 18.87 26.66
CA SER A 876 -27.27 19.54 27.37
C SER A 876 -26.85 20.16 28.71
N LYS A 877 -25.61 19.91 29.18
CA LYS A 877 -25.07 20.36 30.46
C LYS A 877 -23.75 21.13 30.34
N ASP A 878 -22.83 20.67 29.50
CA ASP A 878 -21.59 21.38 29.13
C ASP A 878 -21.51 21.46 27.60
N PRO A 879 -22.24 22.42 26.98
CA PRO A 879 -22.24 22.57 25.53
C PRO A 879 -20.90 23.13 25.03
N TRP A 880 -20.44 22.59 23.91
CA TRP A 880 -19.31 23.08 23.13
C TRP A 880 -19.78 23.40 21.71
N VAL A 881 -19.10 24.34 21.05
CA VAL A 881 -19.38 24.75 19.67
C VAL A 881 -18.08 24.95 18.90
N ARG A 882 -18.12 24.71 17.59
CA ARG A 882 -17.01 25.05 16.69
C ARG A 882 -17.10 26.54 16.36
N VAL A 883 -16.12 27.31 16.81
CA VAL A 883 -16.00 28.74 16.55
C VAL A 883 -15.35 28.95 15.19
N GLU A 884 -15.95 29.83 14.37
CA GLU A 884 -15.37 30.27 13.11
C GLU A 884 -14.52 31.52 13.36
N GLY A 885 -13.23 31.48 13.05
CA GLY A 885 -12.32 32.62 13.22
C GLY A 885 -12.73 33.81 12.37
N THR A 886 -12.65 35.01 12.95
CA THR A 886 -13.01 36.27 12.27
C THR A 886 -11.95 37.35 12.49
N VAL A 887 -11.82 38.26 11.53
CA VAL A 887 -10.90 39.40 11.63
C VAL A 887 -11.49 40.46 12.54
N TRP A 888 -10.95 40.57 13.75
CA TRP A 888 -11.34 41.61 14.70
C TRP A 888 -10.87 43.02 14.27
N PRO A 889 -11.53 44.11 14.70
CA PRO A 889 -11.20 45.46 14.26
C PRO A 889 -9.74 45.87 14.54
N GLY A 890 -8.97 46.10 13.48
CA GLY A 890 -7.55 46.45 13.56
C GLY A 890 -6.59 45.25 13.58
N GLY A 891 -7.11 44.03 13.45
CA GLY A 891 -6.35 42.79 13.28
C GLY A 891 -6.28 42.30 11.82
N ASP A 892 -5.82 41.06 11.68
CA ASP A 892 -5.68 40.31 10.44
C ASP A 892 -6.08 38.82 10.65
N PHE A 893 -5.58 37.89 9.82
CA PHE A 893 -5.88 36.45 9.96
C PHE A 893 -5.02 35.76 11.06
N SER A 894 -4.01 36.44 11.60
CA SER A 894 -3.17 35.94 12.70
C SER A 894 -3.69 36.37 14.07
N ALA A 895 -4.11 37.63 14.21
CA ALA A 895 -4.52 38.20 15.51
C ALA A 895 -5.40 39.45 15.38
N PRO A 896 -6.20 39.79 16.42
CA PRO A 896 -6.47 39.00 17.62
C PRO A 896 -7.66 38.04 17.44
N PHE A 897 -7.76 37.01 18.29
CA PHE A 897 -8.85 36.02 18.28
C PHE A 897 -9.54 35.88 19.64
N ASP A 898 -10.87 35.76 19.61
CA ASP A 898 -11.77 35.54 20.74
C ASP A 898 -11.77 34.06 21.16
N TRP A 899 -10.64 33.56 21.68
CA TRP A 899 -10.47 32.13 21.95
C TRP A 899 -11.54 31.60 22.91
N ASN A 900 -11.92 32.38 23.92
CA ASN A 900 -12.92 31.97 24.91
C ASN A 900 -14.39 32.15 24.43
N ASN A 901 -14.59 32.78 23.27
CA ASN A 901 -15.88 33.04 22.63
C ASN A 901 -16.85 33.84 23.54
N ASP A 902 -16.35 34.84 24.27
CA ASP A 902 -17.16 35.70 25.15
C ASP A 902 -17.64 37.01 24.49
N LEU A 903 -17.27 37.23 23.22
CA LEU A 903 -17.54 38.42 22.40
C LEU A 903 -16.77 39.67 22.84
N MET A 904 -15.70 39.53 23.63
CA MET A 904 -14.84 40.62 24.10
C MET A 904 -13.34 40.34 23.90
N VAL A 905 -12.73 41.02 22.93
CA VAL A 905 -11.29 40.88 22.64
C VAL A 905 -10.48 42.15 22.97
N PRO A 906 -9.31 42.04 23.63
CA PRO A 906 -8.73 40.84 24.26
C PRO A 906 -9.15 40.68 25.73
N THR A 907 -9.47 39.45 26.14
CA THR A 907 -9.64 39.04 27.53
C THR A 907 -8.63 37.95 27.93
N PRO A 908 -8.39 37.71 29.24
CA PRO A 908 -7.52 36.62 29.70
C PRO A 908 -8.24 35.27 29.66
N ILE A 909 -7.54 34.24 29.20
CA ILE A 909 -8.03 32.85 29.29
C ILE A 909 -7.99 32.39 30.76
N ALA A 910 -9.13 31.90 31.25
CA ALA A 910 -9.31 31.50 32.64
C ALA A 910 -8.95 30.02 32.87
N ASP A 911 -8.74 29.66 34.13
CA ASP A 911 -8.48 28.28 34.57
C ASP A 911 -9.70 27.37 34.31
N PRO A 912 -9.53 26.14 33.80
CA PRO A 912 -8.27 25.40 33.59
C PRO A 912 -7.52 25.70 32.28
N GLY A 913 -8.14 26.41 31.33
CA GLY A 913 -7.69 26.53 29.96
C GLY A 913 -8.84 26.39 28.96
N LEU A 914 -8.52 26.08 27.70
CA LEU A 914 -9.49 25.79 26.64
C LEU A 914 -9.06 24.54 25.86
N ASP A 915 -9.93 23.54 25.79
CA ASP A 915 -9.83 22.40 24.87
C ASP A 915 -10.24 22.89 23.47
N LEU A 916 -9.25 23.29 22.66
CA LEU A 916 -9.45 23.88 21.34
C LEU A 916 -9.67 22.82 20.26
N ASN A 917 -9.14 21.61 20.45
CA ASN A 917 -9.29 20.50 19.52
C ASN A 917 -10.58 19.70 19.75
N HIS A 918 -11.21 19.85 20.93
CA HIS A 918 -12.38 19.12 21.43
C HIS A 918 -12.19 17.61 21.45
N ASN A 919 -11.21 17.13 22.22
CA ASN A 919 -10.97 15.72 22.51
C ASN A 919 -11.35 15.30 23.94
N GLY A 920 -11.82 16.24 24.78
CA GLY A 920 -12.20 16.02 26.17
C GLY A 920 -11.06 16.22 27.19
N VAL A 921 -9.91 16.72 26.75
CA VAL A 921 -8.71 16.90 27.57
C VAL A 921 -8.19 18.34 27.43
N VAL A 922 -8.30 19.13 28.52
CA VAL A 922 -7.57 20.41 28.59
C VAL A 922 -6.12 20.13 28.99
N GLY A 923 -5.17 20.53 28.15
CA GLY A 923 -3.75 20.49 28.47
C GLY A 923 -2.98 19.35 27.82
N ASP A 924 -3.29 19.09 26.55
CA ASP A 924 -2.44 18.35 25.64
C ASP A 924 -1.01 18.94 25.55
N ILE A 925 -0.12 18.18 24.91
CA ILE A 925 1.20 18.71 24.51
C ILE A 925 0.96 19.90 23.56
N PRO A 926 1.66 21.03 23.72
CA PRO A 926 1.42 22.22 22.91
C PRO A 926 1.45 21.94 21.40
N PHE A 927 0.33 22.22 20.74
CA PHE A 927 0.07 21.96 19.33
C PHE A 927 1.12 22.63 18.44
N ALA A 928 1.84 21.84 17.63
CA ALA A 928 2.82 22.40 16.70
C ALA A 928 2.15 22.85 15.40
N GLY A 929 2.53 24.01 14.85
CA GLY A 929 2.24 24.34 13.46
C GLY A 929 3.01 23.42 12.51
N PHE A 930 2.52 23.25 11.28
CA PHE A 930 3.13 22.36 10.29
C PHE A 930 2.90 22.86 8.86
N ASN A 931 3.90 22.69 8.00
CA ASN A 931 3.90 23.11 6.60
C ASN A 931 3.96 21.87 5.70
N ASP A 932 2.80 21.47 5.17
CA ASP A 932 2.61 20.30 4.32
C ASP A 932 3.34 20.42 2.98
N TRP A 933 3.30 21.60 2.35
CA TRP A 933 3.86 21.83 1.02
C TRP A 933 5.38 21.62 0.99
N ASN A 934 6.07 21.81 2.12
CA ASN A 934 7.50 21.52 2.28
C ASN A 934 7.81 20.04 2.58
N THR A 935 6.80 19.19 2.80
CA THR A 935 6.97 17.79 3.23
C THR A 935 6.29 16.76 2.34
N LEU A 936 5.63 17.16 1.25
CA LEU A 936 5.05 16.24 0.26
C LEU A 936 6.09 15.22 -0.25
N GLY A 937 5.78 13.94 -0.08
CA GLY A 937 6.54 12.82 -0.64
C GLY A 937 5.79 12.21 -1.81
N PHE A 938 6.34 12.35 -3.02
CA PHE A 938 5.76 11.83 -4.26
C PHE A 938 6.29 10.42 -4.63
N GLN A 939 7.21 9.86 -3.84
CA GLN A 939 8.11 8.75 -4.17
C GLN A 939 8.01 7.53 -3.23
#